data_AF-A0A8T1V977-F1
#
_entry.id   AF-A0A8T1V977-F1
#
_cell.length_a   1.000
_cell.length_b   1.000
_cell.length_c   1.000
_cell.angle_alpha   90.00
_cell.angle_beta   90.00
_cell.angle_gamma   90.00
#
_symmetry.space_group_name_H-M   'P 1'
#
loop_
_entity.id
_entity.type
_entity.pdbx_description
1 polymer ?
#
loop_
_entity_poly.entity_id
_entity_poly.type
_entity_poly.pdbx_seq_one_letter_code
_entity_poly.pdbx_strand_id
1 'polypeptide(L)'
;MATTDAELERISRTADQKEKTAAYKALLEHKLQDLTSLKTIVTHLLGEDVLLVISRAVITHLASFVAGIDVDAHPWKLEFICFCLAKIKLRILSFEEPDVMFRESLAAMYMDEEEYIEAAKALAAINLESSTRQYTDVEKAEKYVKIAELYLQEDETIDAENFINRASRFIHNVEDWALKLRFQVSYARILDSKRKFLDAALRYYEFSQSKPDEVDPDDLLELLSKAVTCAILASAGPQRSRLLGTLYKDERVKNSEHVAILEKMYMEQLIRRPELVQFEKSLLPHQKAVLSNGFTVLENAFLEHNLLAASRVYSSISLEELGKLLEIEPANAERVAATMIGEERMKGSIDQHLGFLEFENTEDEVLAAFDTRISSVCFNVNQCAEQIEQQYPDIVRSLTAAAAATATAPLNSFVGSSHVPQWSSAWRLLQPQTLIPTFACFAVGSPTSVDRSSLSFVAANGGNLQKVSSPAPAGFYDGVKSPAAELEGGALRPGGPPSSLYSRRNLGLAAHQISVAIVYGAISGVIYSVLNNYLNMSAVLVATAQALVKVPHALRVFTGLISDCYPICSFRRWPYMVAGWAMAFVCCLVMAVIPLGDPYYGDASLEDVPEGEWTTEQQALINYDAPNKGIKLIVLFMLAHLGTIVAYGAADGYLVELAQREPEAVRGSIQTDIAIVTAVAGILTSFMTGIGLNSEAYGGTFSWDMGFGGVMGVCAAFSLVTIPLCWFCVTEEKAPVLAFRFFNHIFSNFSVTAASKIKSIWSNVEPLNDGVASMISAGVSCVALYAVRKWGLHWSWRWVVIVCQVLVVFIDCFPTFLTIWDVYRSQWFWLGVPLLAEVPSSIGELIAKLFVIEIADPGSEAAIMGLIISINNIGTPFSTVMYKSIDSHFSITAKDLKKDTHEVRMDVTYAYLIAYAFNLASIVFVYWLPRQKEHVHELKRTSGKSKLMGILHFVRLRVGGADERVDAVDLDKLSAYRRRERVLS
;
A
#
# COMPACT_ATOMS: atom_id res chain seq x y z
N MET A 1 20.20 -73.29 26.65
CA MET A 1 19.94 -72.10 25.80
C MET A 1 20.41 -70.90 26.60
N ALA A 2 21.41 -70.17 26.11
CA ALA A 2 21.88 -68.97 26.81
C ALA A 2 20.74 -67.94 26.88
N THR A 3 20.62 -67.23 28.00
CA THR A 3 19.68 -66.11 28.11
C THR A 3 20.10 -65.02 27.12
N THR A 4 19.14 -64.28 26.56
CA THR A 4 19.41 -63.22 25.56
C THR A 4 20.44 -62.21 26.08
N ASP A 5 20.45 -61.93 27.40
CA ASP A 5 21.46 -61.08 28.06
C ASP A 5 22.88 -61.66 28.00
N ALA A 6 23.04 -62.98 28.15
CA ALA A 6 24.36 -63.63 28.08
C ALA A 6 24.94 -63.60 26.66
N GLU A 7 24.09 -63.66 25.63
CA GLU A 7 24.52 -63.49 24.24
C GLU A 7 24.88 -62.03 23.92
N LEU A 8 24.12 -61.06 24.44
CA LEU A 8 24.43 -59.64 24.32
C LEU A 8 25.76 -59.27 25.01
N GLU A 9 26.02 -59.78 26.22
CA GLU A 9 27.31 -59.62 26.90
C GLU A 9 28.46 -60.27 26.14
N ARG A 10 28.23 -61.41 25.47
CA ARG A 10 29.26 -62.05 24.65
C ARG A 10 29.64 -61.18 23.46
N ILE A 11 28.65 -60.61 22.76
CA ILE A 11 28.85 -59.75 21.60
C ILE A 11 29.45 -58.39 22.02
N SER A 12 29.11 -57.89 23.21
CA SER A 12 29.67 -56.64 23.72
C SER A 12 31.19 -56.70 23.91
N ARG A 13 31.74 -57.89 24.24
CA ARG A 13 33.18 -58.14 24.44
C ARG A 13 33.99 -58.35 23.15
N THR A 14 33.35 -58.47 21.98
CA THR A 14 34.05 -58.63 20.70
C THR A 14 34.83 -57.35 20.35
N ALA A 15 36.13 -57.50 20.03
CA ALA A 15 37.03 -56.38 19.75
C ALA A 15 36.85 -55.78 18.34
N ASP A 16 36.59 -56.63 17.32
CA ASP A 16 36.35 -56.15 15.96
C ASP A 16 34.92 -55.57 15.83
N GLN A 17 34.84 -54.31 15.38
CA GLN A 17 33.58 -53.59 15.24
C GLN A 17 32.72 -54.14 14.09
N LYS A 18 33.34 -54.65 13.02
CA LYS A 18 32.61 -55.20 11.87
C LYS A 18 31.97 -56.54 12.22
N GLU A 19 32.73 -57.44 12.82
CA GLU A 19 32.19 -58.70 13.36
C GLU A 19 31.14 -58.46 14.45
N LYS A 20 31.36 -57.48 15.34
CA LYS A 20 30.38 -57.10 16.38
C LYS A 20 29.05 -56.63 15.79
N THR A 21 29.09 -55.82 14.73
CA THR A 21 27.87 -55.35 14.03
C THR A 21 27.14 -56.51 13.34
N ALA A 22 27.87 -57.40 12.68
CA ALA A 22 27.29 -58.58 12.03
C ALA A 22 26.66 -59.55 13.05
N ALA A 23 27.32 -59.76 14.20
CA ALA A 23 26.81 -60.61 15.27
C ALA A 23 25.51 -60.07 15.88
N TYR A 24 25.38 -58.75 16.07
CA TYR A 24 24.11 -58.16 16.51
C TYR A 24 22.98 -58.32 15.47
N LYS A 25 23.27 -58.17 14.18
CA LYS A 25 22.28 -58.38 13.11
C LYS A 25 21.80 -59.83 13.07
N ALA A 26 22.73 -60.79 13.13
CA ALA A 26 22.39 -62.22 13.16
C ALA A 26 21.58 -62.61 14.40
N LEU A 27 21.87 -62.01 15.56
CA LEU A 27 21.10 -62.24 16.79
C LEU A 27 19.66 -61.72 16.66
N LEU A 28 19.47 -60.55 16.05
CA LEU A 28 18.15 -59.98 15.78
C LEU A 28 17.32 -60.88 14.86
N GLU A 29 17.90 -61.35 13.76
CA GLU A 29 17.24 -62.26 12.82
C GLU A 29 16.85 -63.60 13.49
N HIS A 30 17.73 -64.15 14.33
CA HIS A 30 17.47 -65.41 15.02
C HIS A 30 16.38 -65.29 16.11
N LYS A 31 16.20 -64.10 16.72
CA LYS A 31 15.26 -63.86 17.81
C LYS A 31 13.97 -63.13 17.37
N LEU A 32 13.68 -63.11 16.07
CA LEU A 32 12.58 -62.35 15.48
C LEU A 32 11.18 -62.70 16.01
N GLN A 33 10.97 -63.94 16.48
CA GLN A 33 9.67 -64.43 16.95
C GLN A 33 9.38 -64.11 18.43
N ASP A 34 10.36 -63.62 19.19
CA ASP A 34 10.21 -63.35 20.62
C ASP A 34 10.29 -61.86 20.92
N LEU A 35 9.11 -61.26 21.16
CA LEU A 35 8.95 -59.84 21.52
C LEU A 35 9.79 -59.45 22.75
N THR A 36 9.92 -60.33 23.74
CA THR A 36 10.65 -60.02 24.97
C THR A 36 12.13 -59.90 24.67
N SER A 37 12.67 -60.86 23.92
CA SER A 37 14.07 -60.81 23.45
C SER A 37 14.34 -59.57 22.58
N LEU A 38 13.43 -59.21 21.67
CA LEU A 38 13.58 -58.01 20.83
C LEU A 38 13.61 -56.71 21.66
N LYS A 39 12.71 -56.57 22.64
CA LYS A 39 12.70 -55.40 23.55
C LYS A 39 14.01 -55.29 24.36
N THR A 40 14.54 -56.42 24.83
CA THR A 40 15.82 -56.48 25.54
C THR A 40 16.99 -56.08 24.64
N ILE A 41 17.04 -56.59 23.40
CA ILE A 41 18.09 -56.24 22.42
C ILE A 41 18.06 -54.74 22.10
N VAL A 42 16.89 -54.17 21.84
CA VAL A 42 16.75 -52.72 21.55
C VAL A 42 17.18 -51.88 22.75
N THR A 43 16.81 -52.27 23.97
CA THR A 43 17.21 -51.56 25.20
C THR A 43 18.73 -51.58 25.38
N HIS A 44 19.38 -52.72 25.11
CA HIS A 44 20.84 -52.85 25.16
C HIS A 44 21.54 -52.01 24.08
N LEU A 45 21.05 -52.05 22.83
CA LEU A 45 21.62 -51.29 21.71
C LEU A 45 21.51 -49.76 21.90
N LEU A 46 20.46 -49.30 22.58
CA LEU A 46 20.25 -47.89 22.89
C LEU A 46 20.97 -47.40 24.16
N GLY A 47 21.61 -48.31 24.91
CA GLY A 47 22.46 -48.00 26.06
C GLY A 47 23.70 -47.17 25.71
N GLU A 48 24.40 -46.69 26.72
CA GLU A 48 25.65 -45.93 26.55
C GLU A 48 26.86 -46.83 26.26
N ASP A 49 26.76 -48.13 26.59
CA ASP A 49 27.85 -49.11 26.46
C ASP A 49 28.13 -49.53 25.01
N VAL A 50 27.23 -49.22 24.07
CA VAL A 50 27.35 -49.58 22.66
C VAL A 50 27.71 -48.34 21.83
N LEU A 51 28.77 -48.47 21.02
CA LEU A 51 29.20 -47.44 20.08
C LEU A 51 28.05 -47.05 19.13
N LEU A 52 27.83 -45.75 19.01
CA LEU A 52 26.70 -45.16 18.30
C LEU A 52 26.63 -45.57 16.81
N VAL A 53 27.78 -45.80 16.16
CA VAL A 53 27.87 -46.29 14.78
C VAL A 53 27.29 -47.70 14.64
N ILE A 54 27.55 -48.58 15.61
CA ILE A 54 27.03 -49.95 15.64
C ILE A 54 25.53 -49.91 15.91
N SER A 55 25.10 -49.17 16.94
CA SER A 55 23.69 -49.03 17.29
C SER A 55 22.85 -48.50 16.12
N ARG A 56 23.33 -47.45 15.42
CA ARG A 56 22.66 -46.92 14.21
C ARG A 56 22.49 -48.00 13.15
N ALA A 57 23.59 -48.66 12.76
CA ALA A 57 23.57 -49.65 11.68
C ALA A 57 22.68 -50.85 11.99
N VAL A 58 22.60 -51.27 13.26
CA VAL A 58 21.78 -52.40 13.69
C VAL A 58 20.30 -52.01 13.81
N ILE A 59 19.99 -50.83 14.36
CA ILE A 59 18.60 -50.36 14.50
C ILE A 59 17.99 -50.00 13.14
N THR A 60 18.74 -49.41 12.21
CA THR A 60 18.25 -49.20 10.83
C THR A 60 17.94 -50.53 10.14
N HIS A 61 18.78 -51.55 10.34
CA HIS A 61 18.51 -52.90 9.84
C HIS A 61 17.26 -53.53 10.49
N LEU A 62 17.06 -53.33 11.79
CA LEU A 62 15.84 -53.74 12.47
C LEU A 62 14.60 -53.05 11.86
N ALA A 63 14.67 -51.74 11.62
CA ALA A 63 13.57 -50.98 11.04
C ALA A 63 13.20 -51.47 9.63
N SER A 64 14.20 -51.77 8.78
CA SER A 64 13.94 -52.35 7.45
C SER A 64 13.31 -53.74 7.52
N PHE A 65 13.74 -54.58 8.47
CA PHE A 65 13.16 -55.91 8.65
C PHE A 65 11.73 -55.85 9.17
N VAL A 66 11.46 -55.00 10.18
CA VAL A 66 10.11 -54.83 10.74
C VAL A 66 9.12 -54.30 9.71
N ALA A 67 9.56 -53.42 8.80
CA ALA A 67 8.72 -52.90 7.72
C ALA A 67 8.19 -54.01 6.80
N GLY A 68 8.97 -55.08 6.55
CA GLY A 68 8.58 -56.20 5.69
C GLY A 68 7.79 -57.32 6.38
N ILE A 69 7.55 -57.25 7.70
CA ILE A 69 6.76 -58.24 8.42
C ILE A 69 5.27 -57.91 8.25
N ASP A 70 4.48 -58.90 7.83
CA ASP A 70 3.03 -58.76 7.74
C ASP A 70 2.38 -58.65 9.12
N VAL A 71 1.42 -57.74 9.27
CA VAL A 71 0.73 -57.41 10.53
C VAL A 71 -0.13 -58.58 11.00
N ASP A 72 -0.83 -59.22 10.07
CA ASP A 72 -1.76 -60.34 10.34
C ASP A 72 -1.03 -61.56 10.90
N ALA A 73 0.24 -61.75 10.52
CA ALA A 73 1.07 -62.83 11.02
C ALA A 73 1.65 -62.54 12.42
N HIS A 74 1.80 -61.26 12.81
CA HIS A 74 2.51 -60.86 14.02
C HIS A 74 1.86 -59.62 14.69
N PRO A 75 0.82 -59.82 15.54
CA PRO A 75 0.11 -58.73 16.22
C PRO A 75 0.98 -57.87 17.14
N TRP A 76 2.12 -58.41 17.60
CA TRP A 76 3.07 -57.69 18.44
C TRP A 76 3.80 -56.55 17.70
N LYS A 77 3.73 -56.47 16.37
CA LYS A 77 4.44 -55.47 15.54
C LYS A 77 4.10 -54.04 15.99
N LEU A 78 2.82 -53.74 16.22
CA LEU A 78 2.36 -52.42 16.68
C LEU A 78 2.98 -52.05 18.03
N GLU A 79 2.84 -52.94 19.00
CA GLU A 79 3.38 -52.74 20.35
C GLU A 79 4.91 -52.56 20.32
N PHE A 80 5.59 -53.31 19.45
CA PHE A 80 7.04 -53.24 19.29
C PHE A 80 7.51 -51.93 18.66
N ILE A 81 6.86 -51.46 17.59
CA ILE A 81 7.20 -50.17 16.94
C ILE A 81 6.99 -49.02 17.94
N CYS A 82 5.87 -49.00 18.66
CA CYS A 82 5.60 -48.01 19.70
C CYS A 82 6.65 -48.04 20.81
N PHE A 83 7.10 -49.23 21.24
CA PHE A 83 8.20 -49.38 22.21
C PHE A 83 9.52 -48.81 21.66
N CYS A 84 9.88 -49.12 20.42
CA CYS A 84 11.09 -48.61 19.77
C CYS A 84 11.08 -47.08 19.68
N LEU A 85 9.97 -46.48 19.23
CA LEU A 85 9.82 -45.03 19.15
C LEU A 85 9.89 -44.36 20.53
N ALA A 86 9.29 -44.94 21.56
CA ALA A 86 9.36 -44.42 22.92
C ALA A 86 10.80 -44.40 23.47
N LYS A 87 11.59 -45.43 23.16
CA LYS A 87 13.01 -45.51 23.56
C LYS A 87 13.91 -44.59 22.73
N ILE A 88 13.68 -44.50 21.42
CA ILE A 88 14.42 -43.63 20.50
C ILE A 88 14.18 -42.15 20.81
N LYS A 89 13.00 -41.76 21.29
CA LYS A 89 12.62 -40.38 21.60
C LYS A 89 13.64 -39.62 22.48
N LEU A 90 14.29 -40.31 23.43
CA LEU A 90 15.30 -39.71 24.31
C LEU A 90 16.60 -39.32 23.59
N ARG A 91 16.88 -39.93 22.43
CA ARG A 91 18.10 -39.75 21.63
C ARG A 91 17.79 -39.52 20.15
N ILE A 92 16.71 -38.82 19.84
CA ILE A 92 16.15 -38.72 18.47
C ILE A 92 17.14 -38.17 17.43
N LEU A 93 17.97 -37.18 17.80
CA LEU A 93 19.02 -36.64 16.91
C LEU A 93 20.07 -37.69 16.50
N SER A 94 20.26 -38.72 17.32
CA SER A 94 21.17 -39.81 17.03
C SER A 94 20.54 -40.90 16.17
N PHE A 95 19.23 -41.08 16.16
CA PHE A 95 18.55 -42.23 15.54
C PHE A 95 17.42 -41.78 14.59
N GLU A 96 17.67 -40.70 13.84
CA GLU A 96 16.66 -40.09 12.99
C GLU A 96 16.19 -40.98 11.83
N GLU A 97 17.13 -41.63 11.12
CA GLU A 97 16.79 -42.53 10.00
C GLU A 97 15.86 -43.68 10.43
N PRO A 98 16.18 -44.48 11.47
CA PRO A 98 15.27 -45.53 11.92
C PRO A 98 13.97 -44.97 12.53
N ASP A 99 13.98 -43.80 13.18
CA ASP A 99 12.74 -43.15 13.67
C ASP A 99 11.76 -42.88 12.52
N VAL A 100 12.25 -42.35 11.39
CA VAL A 100 11.44 -42.12 10.19
C VAL A 100 10.85 -43.42 9.66
N MET A 101 11.67 -44.47 9.51
CA MET A 101 11.20 -45.77 8.99
C MET A 101 10.14 -46.40 9.89
N PHE A 102 10.32 -46.32 11.22
CA PHE A 102 9.33 -46.80 12.17
C PHE A 102 8.02 -46.01 12.10
N ARG A 103 8.08 -44.68 11.94
CA ARG A 103 6.88 -43.84 11.79
C ARG A 103 6.15 -44.04 10.48
N GLU A 104 6.86 -44.26 9.38
CA GLU A 104 6.26 -44.60 8.09
C GLU A 104 5.56 -45.96 8.14
N SER A 105 6.19 -46.98 8.73
CA SER A 105 5.55 -48.28 8.94
C SER A 105 4.35 -48.19 9.90
N LEU A 106 4.43 -47.37 10.94
CA LEU A 106 3.33 -47.15 11.88
C LEU A 106 2.15 -46.45 11.19
N ALA A 107 2.42 -45.44 10.39
CA ALA A 107 1.38 -44.73 9.64
C ALA A 107 0.71 -45.63 8.59
N ALA A 108 1.46 -46.52 7.92
CA ALA A 108 0.90 -47.51 7.01
C ALA A 108 -0.10 -48.43 7.72
N MET A 109 0.26 -48.94 8.90
CA MET A 109 -0.64 -49.79 9.69
C MET A 109 -1.91 -49.05 10.12
N TYR A 110 -1.80 -47.82 10.61
CA TYR A 110 -2.98 -47.03 10.96
C TYR A 110 -3.85 -46.68 9.74
N MET A 111 -3.27 -46.54 8.54
CA MET A 111 -4.06 -46.37 7.31
C MET A 111 -4.81 -47.65 6.93
N ASP A 112 -4.22 -48.82 7.13
CA ASP A 112 -4.86 -50.12 6.85
C ASP A 112 -6.00 -50.42 7.84
N GLU A 113 -5.89 -49.92 9.08
CA GLU A 113 -6.95 -49.99 10.11
C GLU A 113 -8.00 -48.87 10.01
N GLU A 114 -7.94 -48.01 8.98
CA GLU A 114 -8.80 -46.83 8.79
C GLU A 114 -8.69 -45.78 9.93
N GLU A 115 -7.66 -45.84 10.77
CA GLU A 115 -7.34 -44.84 11.80
C GLU A 115 -6.55 -43.64 11.23
N TYR A 116 -7.20 -42.85 10.38
CA TYR A 116 -6.52 -41.78 9.62
C TYR A 116 -5.86 -40.69 10.50
N ILE A 117 -6.44 -40.36 11.65
CA ILE A 117 -5.91 -39.34 12.56
C ILE A 117 -4.58 -39.80 13.19
N GLU A 118 -4.50 -41.05 13.63
CA GLU A 118 -3.29 -41.59 14.25
C GLU A 118 -2.19 -41.80 13.20
N ALA A 119 -2.56 -42.18 11.97
CA ALA A 119 -1.65 -42.18 10.82
C ALA A 119 -1.07 -40.78 10.54
N ALA A 120 -1.92 -39.74 10.54
CA ALA A 120 -1.50 -38.36 10.33
C ALA A 120 -0.55 -37.87 11.44
N LYS A 121 -0.83 -38.20 12.71
CA LYS A 121 0.04 -37.87 13.85
C LYS A 121 1.39 -38.58 13.77
N ALA A 122 1.42 -39.85 13.35
CA ALA A 122 2.66 -40.60 13.17
C ALA A 122 3.57 -39.95 12.13
N LEU A 123 3.01 -39.52 10.98
CA LEU A 123 3.76 -38.81 9.94
C LEU A 123 4.14 -37.38 10.35
N ALA A 124 3.24 -36.66 11.02
CA ALA A 124 3.48 -35.28 11.48
C ALA A 124 4.60 -35.18 12.52
N ALA A 125 4.89 -36.26 13.24
CA ALA A 125 5.98 -36.31 14.21
C ALA A 125 7.36 -36.29 13.55
N ILE A 126 7.47 -36.66 12.26
CA ILE A 126 8.73 -36.70 11.50
C ILE A 126 9.33 -35.28 11.40
N ASN A 127 10.62 -35.16 11.74
CA ASN A 127 11.32 -33.88 11.67
C ASN A 127 11.80 -33.58 10.24
N LEU A 128 10.91 -33.02 9.41
CA LEU A 128 11.24 -32.66 8.02
C LEU A 128 12.20 -31.46 7.89
N GLU A 129 12.47 -30.73 8.98
CA GLU A 129 13.39 -29.57 9.02
C GLU A 129 14.69 -29.88 9.77
N SER A 130 15.09 -31.15 9.78
CA SER A 130 16.30 -31.60 10.44
C SER A 130 17.58 -31.08 9.80
N SER A 131 18.59 -30.79 10.63
CA SER A 131 19.93 -30.43 10.18
C SER A 131 20.79 -31.62 9.78
N THR A 132 20.43 -32.84 10.21
CA THR A 132 21.19 -34.07 9.96
C THR A 132 20.77 -34.80 8.69
N ARG A 133 19.47 -34.76 8.33
CA ARG A 133 18.94 -35.30 7.07
C ARG A 133 18.31 -34.19 6.25
N GLN A 134 18.85 -33.94 5.05
CA GLN A 134 18.29 -32.98 4.11
C GLN A 134 17.20 -33.66 3.28
N TYR A 135 15.97 -33.17 3.41
CA TYR A 135 14.84 -33.57 2.56
C TYR A 135 14.74 -32.64 1.36
N THR A 136 14.45 -33.19 0.19
CA THR A 136 14.12 -32.40 -1.00
C THR A 136 12.78 -31.70 -0.84
N ASP A 137 12.57 -30.59 -1.55
CA ASP A 137 11.30 -29.85 -1.53
C ASP A 137 10.11 -30.74 -1.97
N VAL A 138 10.35 -31.68 -2.88
CA VAL A 138 9.36 -32.66 -3.34
C VAL A 138 8.97 -33.62 -2.21
N GLU A 139 9.94 -34.21 -1.51
CA GLU A 139 9.66 -35.11 -0.38
C GLU A 139 8.92 -34.39 0.75
N LYS A 140 9.31 -33.14 1.06
CA LYS A 140 8.62 -32.31 2.05
C LYS A 140 7.17 -32.04 1.65
N ALA A 141 6.95 -31.62 0.40
CA ALA A 141 5.63 -31.34 -0.12
C ALA A 141 4.74 -32.59 -0.11
N GLU A 142 5.25 -33.73 -0.58
CA GLU A 142 4.52 -35.03 -0.58
C GLU A 142 4.05 -35.41 0.82
N LYS A 143 4.95 -35.34 1.82
CA LYS A 143 4.59 -35.68 3.21
C LYS A 143 3.55 -34.72 3.78
N TYR A 144 3.70 -33.42 3.59
CA TYR A 144 2.73 -32.45 4.10
C TYR A 144 1.36 -32.56 3.43
N VAL A 145 1.32 -32.80 2.12
CA VAL A 145 0.06 -33.04 1.39
C VAL A 145 -0.60 -34.31 1.89
N LYS A 146 0.15 -35.41 2.05
CA LYS A 146 -0.39 -36.67 2.56
C LYS A 146 -0.95 -36.53 3.98
N ILE A 147 -0.27 -35.79 4.87
CA ILE A 147 -0.78 -35.51 6.22
C ILE A 147 -2.10 -34.72 6.15
N ALA A 148 -2.17 -33.70 5.30
CA ALA A 148 -3.39 -32.92 5.13
C ALA A 148 -4.55 -33.77 4.59
N GLU A 149 -4.30 -34.66 3.62
CA GLU A 149 -5.30 -35.59 3.09
C GLU A 149 -5.84 -36.56 4.15
N LEU A 150 -4.97 -37.08 5.03
CA LEU A 150 -5.39 -37.97 6.11
C LEU A 150 -6.32 -37.26 7.10
N TYR A 151 -5.99 -36.03 7.51
CA TYR A 151 -6.90 -35.23 8.34
C TYR A 151 -8.22 -34.91 7.62
N LEU A 152 -8.20 -34.73 6.30
CA LEU A 152 -9.40 -34.50 5.49
C LEU A 152 -10.31 -35.72 5.31
N GLN A 153 -9.87 -36.94 5.63
CA GLN A 153 -10.75 -38.11 5.63
C GLN A 153 -11.76 -38.07 6.78
N GLU A 154 -11.34 -37.53 7.93
CA GLU A 154 -12.17 -37.37 9.13
C GLU A 154 -12.71 -35.94 9.29
N ASP A 155 -12.71 -35.15 8.21
CA ASP A 155 -13.15 -33.73 8.20
C ASP A 155 -12.43 -32.82 9.24
N GLU A 156 -11.21 -33.17 9.67
CA GLU A 156 -10.37 -32.37 10.59
C GLU A 156 -9.65 -31.23 9.87
N THR A 157 -10.42 -30.20 9.53
CA THR A 157 -10.01 -29.11 8.63
C THR A 157 -8.92 -28.19 9.19
N ILE A 158 -8.85 -28.01 10.52
CA ILE A 158 -7.92 -27.08 11.17
C ILE A 158 -6.49 -27.63 11.07
N ASP A 159 -6.30 -28.90 11.40
CA ASP A 159 -4.99 -29.54 11.31
C ASP A 159 -4.58 -29.74 9.85
N ALA A 160 -5.51 -30.10 8.97
CA ALA A 160 -5.27 -30.15 7.53
C ALA A 160 -4.75 -28.80 6.98
N GLU A 161 -5.35 -27.67 7.41
CA GLU A 161 -4.93 -26.33 7.00
C GLU A 161 -3.51 -25.98 7.49
N ASN A 162 -3.14 -26.41 8.69
CA ASN A 162 -1.81 -26.18 9.21
C ASN A 162 -0.74 -26.85 8.34
N PHE A 163 -0.98 -28.08 7.88
CA PHE A 163 -0.03 -28.82 7.05
C PHE A 163 -0.05 -28.38 5.59
N ILE A 164 -1.22 -28.08 5.02
CA ILE A 164 -1.30 -27.58 3.64
C ILE A 164 -0.60 -26.21 3.49
N ASN A 165 -0.68 -25.33 4.50
CA ASN A 165 0.03 -24.05 4.51
C ASN A 165 1.55 -24.21 4.67
N ARG A 166 2.03 -25.36 5.18
CA ARG A 166 3.47 -25.71 5.15
C ARG A 166 3.86 -26.22 3.77
N ALA A 167 3.03 -27.06 3.14
CA ALA A 167 3.25 -27.53 1.78
C ALA A 167 3.31 -26.39 0.76
N SER A 168 2.49 -25.34 0.94
CA SER A 168 2.44 -24.19 0.01
C SER A 168 3.79 -23.45 -0.12
N ARG A 169 4.67 -23.56 0.88
CA ARG A 169 6.02 -22.98 0.85
C ARG A 169 6.95 -23.68 -0.11
N PHE A 170 6.69 -24.93 -0.45
CA PHE A 170 7.56 -25.78 -1.28
C PHE A 170 6.92 -26.10 -2.64
N ILE A 171 5.59 -26.05 -2.75
CA ILE A 171 4.85 -26.51 -3.94
C ILE A 171 5.23 -25.80 -5.25
N HIS A 172 5.75 -24.57 -5.17
CA HIS A 172 6.20 -23.82 -6.35
C HIS A 172 7.49 -24.39 -6.96
N ASN A 173 8.30 -25.11 -6.18
CA ASN A 173 9.54 -25.76 -6.61
C ASN A 173 9.33 -27.20 -7.09
N VAL A 174 8.15 -27.77 -6.89
CA VAL A 174 7.81 -29.12 -7.33
C VAL A 174 7.49 -29.10 -8.83
N GLU A 175 8.03 -30.02 -9.61
CA GLU A 175 7.67 -30.16 -11.04
C GLU A 175 6.52 -31.16 -11.25
N ASP A 176 6.42 -32.17 -10.38
CA ASP A 176 5.38 -33.21 -10.44
C ASP A 176 3.96 -32.62 -10.40
N TRP A 177 3.22 -32.87 -11.47
CA TRP A 177 1.86 -32.39 -11.65
C TRP A 177 0.87 -33.12 -10.75
N ALA A 178 1.05 -34.43 -10.51
CA ALA A 178 0.14 -35.21 -9.68
C ALA A 178 0.14 -34.71 -8.22
N LEU A 179 1.32 -34.41 -7.67
CA LEU A 179 1.45 -33.79 -6.35
C LEU A 179 0.86 -32.37 -6.31
N LYS A 180 1.07 -31.55 -7.35
CA LYS A 180 0.42 -30.23 -7.45
C LYS A 180 -1.11 -30.34 -7.44
N LEU A 181 -1.66 -31.29 -8.18
CA LEU A 181 -3.09 -31.53 -8.22
C LEU A 181 -3.62 -31.93 -6.84
N ARG A 182 -2.99 -32.92 -6.18
CA ARG A 182 -3.34 -33.35 -4.81
C ARG A 182 -3.29 -32.21 -3.79
N PHE A 183 -2.24 -31.38 -3.85
CA PHE A 183 -2.12 -30.18 -3.01
C PHE A 183 -3.30 -29.21 -3.23
N GLN A 184 -3.59 -28.88 -4.48
CA GLN A 184 -4.60 -27.88 -4.81
C GLN A 184 -6.02 -28.35 -4.51
N VAL A 185 -6.34 -29.62 -4.84
CA VAL A 185 -7.64 -30.23 -4.51
C VAL A 185 -7.84 -30.27 -3.00
N SER A 186 -6.82 -30.69 -2.25
CA SER A 186 -6.86 -30.68 -0.77
C SER A 186 -7.05 -29.27 -0.23
N TYR A 187 -6.35 -28.28 -0.81
CA TYR A 187 -6.48 -26.88 -0.38
C TYR A 187 -7.86 -26.30 -0.70
N ALA A 188 -8.43 -26.61 -1.86
CA ALA A 188 -9.78 -26.21 -2.22
C ALA A 188 -10.83 -26.86 -1.29
N ARG A 189 -10.66 -28.15 -0.93
CA ARG A 189 -11.52 -28.85 0.05
C ARG A 189 -11.49 -28.20 1.43
N ILE A 190 -10.31 -27.75 1.87
CA ILE A 190 -10.16 -27.02 3.15
C ILE A 190 -10.87 -25.67 3.09
N LEU A 191 -10.83 -24.97 1.97
CA LEU A 191 -11.53 -23.69 1.81
C LEU A 191 -13.06 -23.85 1.76
N ASP A 192 -13.55 -24.90 1.08
CA ASP A 192 -14.96 -25.26 1.00
C ASP A 192 -15.53 -25.56 2.40
N SER A 193 -14.86 -26.41 3.17
CA SER A 193 -15.27 -26.76 4.53
C SER A 193 -15.19 -25.59 5.52
N LYS A 194 -14.23 -24.68 5.34
CA LYS A 194 -14.15 -23.40 6.09
C LYS A 194 -15.14 -22.34 5.63
N ARG A 195 -16.05 -22.66 4.70
CA ARG A 195 -17.09 -21.78 4.16
C ARG A 195 -16.54 -20.58 3.39
N LYS A 196 -15.30 -20.67 2.89
CA LYS A 196 -14.72 -19.70 1.95
C LYS A 196 -15.06 -20.11 0.52
N PHE A 197 -16.36 -20.22 0.24
CA PHE A 197 -16.87 -20.83 -0.99
C PHE A 197 -16.41 -20.12 -2.27
N LEU A 198 -16.29 -18.79 -2.25
CA LEU A 198 -15.81 -18.04 -3.42
C LEU A 198 -14.36 -18.41 -3.79
N ASP A 199 -13.48 -18.47 -2.79
CA ASP A 199 -12.07 -18.83 -2.99
C ASP A 199 -11.93 -20.29 -3.42
N ALA A 200 -12.74 -21.18 -2.83
CA ALA A 200 -12.80 -22.59 -3.20
C ALA A 200 -13.29 -22.76 -4.65
N ALA A 201 -14.36 -22.05 -5.04
CA ALA A 201 -14.94 -22.10 -6.37
C ALA A 201 -13.95 -21.66 -7.46
N LEU A 202 -13.20 -20.58 -7.21
CA LEU A 202 -12.16 -20.10 -8.13
C LEU A 202 -11.08 -21.14 -8.34
N ARG A 203 -10.61 -21.78 -7.27
CA ARG A 203 -9.60 -22.85 -7.35
C ARG A 203 -10.14 -24.05 -8.10
N TYR A 204 -11.29 -24.59 -7.70
CA TYR A 204 -11.91 -25.72 -8.40
C TYR A 204 -12.10 -25.45 -9.89
N TYR A 205 -12.54 -24.23 -10.25
CA TYR A 205 -12.70 -23.84 -11.64
C TYR A 205 -11.35 -23.76 -12.39
N GLU A 206 -10.34 -23.11 -11.81
CA GLU A 206 -9.00 -23.00 -12.41
C GLU A 206 -8.40 -24.39 -12.72
N PHE A 207 -8.55 -25.35 -11.83
CA PHE A 207 -8.05 -26.71 -12.05
C PHE A 207 -8.87 -27.51 -13.06
N SER A 208 -10.19 -27.29 -13.13
CA SER A 208 -11.01 -27.90 -14.19
C SER A 208 -10.57 -27.48 -15.60
N GLN A 209 -9.82 -26.38 -15.74
CA GLN A 209 -9.27 -25.89 -17.01
C GLN A 209 -7.84 -26.38 -17.28
N SER A 210 -7.21 -27.04 -16.31
CA SER A 210 -5.79 -27.44 -16.40
C SER A 210 -5.61 -28.79 -17.12
N LYS A 211 -4.56 -28.87 -17.96
CA LYS A 211 -4.09 -30.03 -18.75
C LYS A 211 -5.06 -31.23 -18.87
N PRO A 212 -5.99 -31.21 -19.84
CA PRO A 212 -6.94 -32.32 -20.06
C PRO A 212 -6.29 -33.62 -20.55
N ASP A 213 -5.01 -33.61 -20.96
CA ASP A 213 -4.31 -34.80 -21.45
C ASP A 213 -3.73 -35.69 -20.34
N GLU A 214 -3.61 -35.17 -19.11
CA GLU A 214 -2.96 -35.85 -17.98
C GLU A 214 -3.94 -36.31 -16.88
N VAL A 215 -5.19 -35.85 -16.93
CA VAL A 215 -6.23 -36.10 -15.89
C VAL A 215 -7.48 -36.65 -16.57
N ASP A 216 -8.16 -37.59 -15.91
CA ASP A 216 -9.41 -38.16 -16.41
C ASP A 216 -10.43 -37.03 -16.65
N PRO A 217 -11.06 -36.94 -17.83
CA PRO A 217 -12.10 -35.94 -18.10
C PRO A 217 -13.25 -35.98 -17.09
N ASP A 218 -13.57 -37.16 -16.52
CA ASP A 218 -14.64 -37.29 -15.53
C ASP A 218 -14.24 -36.61 -14.19
N ASP A 219 -12.98 -36.71 -13.78
CA ASP A 219 -12.45 -36.01 -12.59
C ASP A 219 -12.48 -34.49 -12.78
N LEU A 220 -12.16 -34.00 -13.99
CA LEU A 220 -12.21 -32.58 -14.31
C LEU A 220 -13.66 -32.04 -14.29
N LEU A 221 -14.62 -32.85 -14.73
CA LEU A 221 -16.05 -32.52 -14.63
C LEU A 221 -16.52 -32.53 -13.17
N GLU A 222 -16.00 -33.42 -12.33
CA GLU A 222 -16.30 -33.41 -10.90
C GLU A 222 -15.79 -32.12 -10.23
N LEU A 223 -14.55 -31.70 -10.53
CA LEU A 223 -14.01 -30.43 -10.04
C LEU A 223 -14.83 -29.23 -10.52
N LEU A 224 -15.25 -29.23 -11.79
CA LEU A 224 -16.13 -28.20 -12.33
C LEU A 224 -17.49 -28.17 -11.61
N SER A 225 -18.06 -29.35 -11.31
CA SER A 225 -19.29 -29.46 -10.53
C SER A 225 -19.14 -28.87 -9.13
N LYS A 226 -18.03 -29.18 -8.43
CA LYS A 226 -17.70 -28.57 -7.13
C LYS A 226 -17.53 -27.05 -7.23
N ALA A 227 -16.93 -26.55 -8.32
CA ALA A 227 -16.80 -25.12 -8.56
C ALA A 227 -18.17 -24.42 -8.69
N VAL A 228 -19.10 -25.03 -9.45
CA VAL A 228 -20.48 -24.52 -9.60
C VAL A 228 -21.20 -24.51 -8.26
N THR A 229 -21.13 -25.60 -7.50
CA THR A 229 -21.75 -25.70 -6.17
C THR A 229 -21.24 -24.62 -5.22
N CYS A 230 -19.92 -24.45 -5.12
CA CYS A 230 -19.30 -23.43 -4.28
C CYS A 230 -19.63 -22.00 -4.75
N ALA A 231 -19.68 -21.75 -6.07
CA ALA A 231 -20.07 -20.44 -6.59
C ALA A 231 -21.53 -20.09 -6.24
N ILE A 232 -22.44 -21.07 -6.26
CA ILE A 232 -23.83 -20.90 -5.86
C ILE A 232 -23.93 -20.60 -4.35
N LEU A 233 -23.18 -21.30 -3.51
CA LEU A 233 -23.16 -21.12 -2.04
C LEU A 233 -22.45 -19.86 -1.55
N ALA A 234 -21.59 -19.26 -2.37
CA ALA A 234 -20.88 -18.03 -2.00
C ALA A 234 -21.85 -16.86 -1.76
N SER A 235 -21.50 -15.97 -0.82
CA SER A 235 -22.26 -14.75 -0.54
C SER A 235 -22.38 -13.84 -1.76
N ALA A 236 -23.51 -13.16 -1.89
CA ALA A 236 -23.77 -12.27 -3.02
C ALA A 236 -22.77 -11.10 -3.07
N GLY A 237 -22.13 -10.89 -4.23
CA GLY A 237 -21.17 -9.80 -4.43
C GLY A 237 -20.54 -9.76 -5.83
N PRO A 238 -19.79 -8.69 -6.18
CA PRO A 238 -19.32 -8.47 -7.54
C PRO A 238 -18.39 -9.56 -8.10
N GLN A 239 -17.51 -10.12 -7.25
CA GLN A 239 -16.60 -11.20 -7.66
C GLN A 239 -17.37 -12.49 -7.96
N ARG A 240 -18.38 -12.83 -7.13
CA ARG A 240 -19.27 -13.96 -7.36
C ARG A 240 -20.05 -13.81 -8.67
N SER A 241 -20.65 -12.65 -8.95
CA SER A 241 -21.40 -12.43 -10.20
C SER A 241 -20.53 -12.60 -11.45
N ARG A 242 -19.25 -12.18 -11.40
CA ARG A 242 -18.29 -12.44 -12.48
C ARG A 242 -18.03 -13.93 -12.66
N LEU A 243 -17.79 -14.66 -11.57
CA LEU A 243 -17.55 -16.11 -11.62
C LEU A 243 -18.76 -16.88 -12.16
N LEU A 244 -19.98 -16.55 -11.72
CA LEU A 244 -21.21 -17.14 -12.25
C LEU A 244 -21.35 -16.92 -13.76
N GLY A 245 -21.02 -15.71 -14.25
CA GLY A 245 -21.00 -15.42 -15.68
C GLY A 245 -19.94 -16.18 -16.46
N THR A 246 -18.78 -16.47 -15.85
CA THR A 246 -17.76 -17.34 -16.44
C THR A 246 -18.23 -18.79 -16.51
N LEU A 247 -18.79 -19.32 -15.41
CA LEU A 247 -19.30 -20.69 -15.34
C LEU A 247 -20.48 -20.93 -16.30
N TYR A 248 -21.39 -19.96 -16.43
CA TYR A 248 -22.53 -20.05 -17.34
C TYR A 248 -22.12 -20.10 -18.82
N LYS A 249 -20.99 -19.46 -19.18
CA LYS A 249 -20.42 -19.49 -20.54
C LYS A 249 -19.64 -20.76 -20.85
N ASP A 250 -19.28 -21.57 -19.84
CA ASP A 250 -18.58 -22.83 -20.04
C ASP A 250 -19.56 -23.90 -20.54
N GLU A 251 -19.38 -24.36 -21.79
CA GLU A 251 -20.24 -25.35 -22.44
C GLU A 251 -20.34 -26.66 -21.64
N ARG A 252 -19.31 -27.03 -20.88
CA ARG A 252 -19.28 -28.27 -20.08
C ARG A 252 -20.30 -28.22 -18.93
N VAL A 253 -20.64 -27.03 -18.45
CA VAL A 253 -21.60 -26.83 -17.35
C VAL A 253 -23.05 -27.01 -17.84
N LYS A 254 -23.31 -26.89 -19.15
CA LYS A 254 -24.68 -27.03 -19.69
C LYS A 254 -25.29 -28.42 -19.49
N ASN A 255 -24.45 -29.44 -19.34
CA ASN A 255 -24.87 -30.81 -19.05
C ASN A 255 -24.93 -31.12 -17.55
N SER A 256 -24.60 -30.16 -16.67
CA SER A 256 -24.63 -30.33 -15.22
C SER A 256 -26.05 -30.27 -14.68
N GLU A 257 -26.32 -31.03 -13.61
CA GLU A 257 -27.59 -31.00 -12.87
C GLU A 257 -27.95 -29.63 -12.29
N HIS A 258 -26.95 -28.74 -12.12
CA HIS A 258 -27.11 -27.43 -11.46
C HIS A 258 -27.26 -26.26 -12.44
N VAL A 259 -27.29 -26.51 -13.75
CA VAL A 259 -27.34 -25.46 -14.78
C VAL A 259 -28.55 -24.53 -14.63
N ALA A 260 -29.72 -25.07 -14.29
CA ALA A 260 -30.95 -24.28 -14.15
C ALA A 260 -30.87 -23.26 -13.01
N ILE A 261 -30.23 -23.61 -11.89
CA ILE A 261 -30.04 -22.70 -10.76
C ILE A 261 -28.93 -21.72 -11.07
N LEU A 262 -27.85 -22.17 -11.72
CA LEU A 262 -26.77 -21.30 -12.18
C LEU A 262 -27.28 -20.22 -13.14
N GLU A 263 -28.13 -20.57 -14.11
CA GLU A 263 -28.74 -19.63 -15.05
C GLU A 263 -29.57 -18.58 -14.32
N LYS A 264 -30.43 -18.99 -13.38
CA LYS A 264 -31.23 -18.07 -12.57
C LYS A 264 -30.38 -17.16 -11.68
N MET A 265 -29.35 -17.72 -11.05
CA MET A 265 -28.38 -16.96 -10.24
C MET A 265 -27.65 -15.93 -11.10
N TYR A 266 -27.22 -16.29 -12.30
CA TYR A 266 -26.53 -15.41 -13.23
C TYR A 266 -27.43 -14.30 -13.78
N MET A 267 -28.67 -14.63 -14.15
CA MET A 267 -29.67 -13.69 -14.66
C MET A 267 -30.34 -12.84 -13.56
N GLU A 268 -29.83 -12.91 -12.32
CA GLU A 268 -30.37 -12.20 -11.15
C GLU A 268 -31.88 -12.43 -10.95
N GLN A 269 -32.36 -13.66 -11.21
CA GLN A 269 -33.76 -14.05 -11.04
C GLN A 269 -34.04 -14.55 -9.62
N LEU A 270 -35.29 -14.37 -9.16
CA LEU A 270 -35.76 -14.88 -7.88
C LEU A 270 -35.81 -16.41 -7.88
N ILE A 271 -35.21 -17.03 -6.86
CA ILE A 271 -35.15 -18.49 -6.68
C ILE A 271 -36.16 -18.92 -5.62
N ARG A 272 -37.02 -19.88 -5.98
CA ARG A 272 -38.11 -20.35 -5.11
C ARG A 272 -37.70 -21.57 -4.28
N ARG A 273 -38.42 -21.78 -3.18
CA ARG A 273 -38.13 -22.88 -2.23
C ARG A 273 -38.07 -24.30 -2.82
N PRO A 274 -38.90 -24.70 -3.80
CA PRO A 274 -38.78 -26.04 -4.41
C PRO A 274 -37.41 -26.28 -5.07
N GLU A 275 -36.82 -25.25 -5.67
CA GLU A 275 -35.52 -25.30 -6.34
C GLU A 275 -34.39 -25.38 -5.29
N LEU A 276 -34.54 -24.65 -4.19
CA LEU A 276 -33.65 -24.73 -3.03
C LEU A 276 -33.62 -26.16 -2.47
N VAL A 277 -34.78 -26.76 -2.23
CA VAL A 277 -34.87 -28.13 -1.67
C VAL A 277 -34.30 -29.19 -2.62
N GLN A 278 -34.41 -28.98 -3.94
CA GLN A 278 -33.79 -29.86 -4.92
C GLN A 278 -32.26 -29.76 -4.88
N PHE A 279 -31.72 -28.54 -4.81
CA PHE A 279 -30.27 -28.31 -4.73
C PHE A 279 -29.68 -28.76 -3.39
N GLU A 280 -30.39 -28.56 -2.29
CA GLU A 280 -29.93 -28.99 -0.96
C GLU A 280 -29.65 -30.50 -0.90
N LYS A 281 -30.35 -31.31 -1.71
CA LYS A 281 -30.12 -32.76 -1.76
C LYS A 281 -28.74 -33.13 -2.33
N SER A 282 -28.16 -32.33 -3.23
CA SER A 282 -26.84 -32.60 -3.81
C SER A 282 -25.67 -32.10 -2.93
N LEU A 283 -25.94 -31.31 -1.89
CA LEU A 283 -24.92 -30.72 -1.04
C LEU A 283 -24.32 -31.71 -0.02
N LEU A 284 -23.03 -31.52 0.26
CA LEU A 284 -22.30 -32.27 1.29
C LEU A 284 -22.74 -31.87 2.71
N PRO A 285 -22.54 -32.74 3.73
CA PRO A 285 -22.93 -32.44 5.11
C PRO A 285 -22.35 -31.12 5.66
N HIS A 286 -21.07 -30.84 5.40
CA HIS A 286 -20.42 -29.60 5.88
C HIS A 286 -20.97 -28.33 5.21
N GLN A 287 -21.52 -28.44 3.99
CA GLN A 287 -22.16 -27.34 3.26
C GLN A 287 -23.58 -27.03 3.78
N LYS A 288 -24.18 -27.94 4.55
CA LYS A 288 -25.51 -27.80 5.18
C LYS A 288 -25.46 -27.21 6.59
N ALA A 289 -24.32 -26.66 7.00
CA ALA A 289 -24.15 -26.14 8.34
C ALA A 289 -25.12 -24.98 8.64
N VAL A 290 -25.67 -24.97 9.86
CA VAL A 290 -26.52 -23.89 10.35
C VAL A 290 -25.63 -22.73 10.83
N LEU A 291 -25.94 -21.52 10.38
CA LEU A 291 -25.28 -20.28 10.75
C LEU A 291 -25.85 -19.73 12.07
N SER A 292 -25.17 -18.74 12.66
CA SER A 292 -25.58 -18.09 13.91
C SER A 292 -26.95 -17.40 13.83
N ASN A 293 -27.43 -17.09 12.62
CA ASN A 293 -28.71 -16.46 12.39
C ASN A 293 -29.89 -17.45 12.36
N GLY A 294 -29.63 -18.76 12.47
CA GLY A 294 -30.61 -19.84 12.47
C GLY A 294 -30.90 -20.45 11.10
N PHE A 295 -30.35 -19.88 10.02
CA PHE A 295 -30.50 -20.40 8.65
C PHE A 295 -29.34 -21.32 8.27
N THR A 296 -29.56 -22.24 7.33
CA THR A 296 -28.45 -22.97 6.71
C THR A 296 -27.61 -22.03 5.85
N VAL A 297 -26.36 -22.41 5.57
CA VAL A 297 -25.49 -21.70 4.62
C VAL A 297 -26.21 -21.46 3.29
N LEU A 298 -26.89 -22.50 2.77
CA LEU A 298 -27.63 -22.45 1.52
C LEU A 298 -28.78 -21.44 1.59
N GLU A 299 -29.61 -21.52 2.63
CA GLU A 299 -30.73 -20.60 2.84
C GLU A 299 -30.26 -19.15 2.91
N ASN A 300 -29.19 -18.88 3.66
CA ASN A 300 -28.64 -17.54 3.75
C ASN A 300 -28.13 -17.02 2.40
N ALA A 301 -27.41 -17.84 1.63
CA ALA A 301 -26.93 -17.46 0.30
C ALA A 301 -28.09 -17.13 -0.66
N PHE A 302 -29.18 -17.89 -0.60
CA PHE A 302 -30.35 -17.69 -1.44
C PHE A 302 -31.15 -16.46 -1.01
N LEU A 303 -31.27 -16.19 0.29
CA LEU A 303 -31.90 -14.98 0.81
C LEU A 303 -31.15 -13.72 0.35
N GLU A 304 -29.81 -13.73 0.45
CA GLU A 304 -28.99 -12.61 -0.01
C GLU A 304 -29.12 -12.40 -1.54
N HIS A 305 -29.10 -13.49 -2.31
CA HIS A 305 -29.29 -13.44 -3.75
C HIS A 305 -30.67 -12.90 -4.13
N ASN A 306 -31.74 -13.43 -3.52
CA ASN A 306 -33.11 -13.03 -3.80
C ASN A 306 -33.37 -11.58 -3.41
N LEU A 307 -32.74 -11.10 -2.33
CA LEU A 307 -32.84 -9.70 -1.95
C LEU A 307 -32.15 -8.80 -2.99
N LEU A 308 -30.98 -9.21 -3.51
CA LEU A 308 -30.30 -8.48 -4.58
C LEU A 308 -31.12 -8.49 -5.88
N ALA A 309 -31.73 -9.62 -6.25
CA ALA A 309 -32.68 -9.70 -7.36
C ALA A 309 -33.88 -8.75 -7.16
N ALA A 310 -34.42 -8.67 -5.94
CA ALA A 310 -35.51 -7.73 -5.62
C ALA A 310 -35.07 -6.26 -5.79
N SER A 311 -33.83 -5.91 -5.43
CA SER A 311 -33.30 -4.55 -5.60
C SER A 311 -33.22 -4.09 -7.07
N ARG A 312 -33.24 -5.02 -8.03
CA ARG A 312 -33.27 -4.69 -9.46
C ARG A 312 -34.65 -4.42 -10.01
N VAL A 313 -35.69 -4.88 -9.31
CA VAL A 313 -37.08 -4.86 -9.79
C VAL A 313 -37.89 -3.80 -9.05
N TYR A 314 -37.60 -3.59 -7.76
CA TYR A 314 -38.33 -2.66 -6.90
C TYR A 314 -37.49 -1.42 -6.61
N SER A 315 -38.10 -0.23 -6.66
CA SER A 315 -37.50 0.99 -6.10
C SER A 315 -37.66 1.05 -4.58
N SER A 316 -38.81 0.62 -4.07
CA SER A 316 -39.04 0.45 -2.63
C SER A 316 -40.01 -0.70 -2.40
N ILE A 317 -39.92 -1.33 -1.23
CA ILE A 317 -40.76 -2.46 -0.81
C ILE A 317 -41.00 -2.39 0.70
N SER A 318 -42.21 -2.73 1.15
CA SER A 318 -42.47 -2.87 2.60
C SER A 318 -41.74 -4.09 3.15
N LEU A 319 -41.26 -4.02 4.39
CA LEU A 319 -40.58 -5.16 5.05
C LEU A 319 -41.50 -6.38 5.18
N GLU A 320 -42.82 -6.18 5.26
CA GLU A 320 -43.81 -7.24 5.27
C GLU A 320 -43.91 -7.97 3.92
N GLU A 321 -43.99 -7.23 2.82
CA GLU A 321 -44.03 -7.81 1.47
C GLU A 321 -42.70 -8.41 1.06
N LEU A 322 -41.59 -7.82 1.50
CA LEU A 322 -40.28 -8.39 1.33
C LEU A 322 -40.14 -9.75 2.04
N GLY A 323 -40.63 -9.84 3.28
CA GLY A 323 -40.69 -11.11 4.01
C GLY A 323 -41.50 -12.17 3.26
N LYS A 324 -42.67 -11.80 2.73
CA LYS A 324 -43.50 -12.71 1.90
C LYS A 324 -42.80 -13.14 0.61
N LEU A 325 -42.10 -12.23 -0.06
CA LEU A 325 -41.35 -12.49 -1.29
C LEU A 325 -40.19 -13.46 -1.06
N LEU A 326 -39.49 -13.30 0.07
CA LEU A 326 -38.35 -14.12 0.47
C LEU A 326 -38.76 -15.38 1.25
N GLU A 327 -40.06 -15.57 1.51
CA GLU A 327 -40.61 -16.65 2.33
C GLU A 327 -40.03 -16.71 3.77
N ILE A 328 -39.74 -15.55 4.38
CA ILE A 328 -39.21 -15.41 5.75
C ILE A 328 -39.98 -14.38 6.57
N GLU A 329 -39.76 -14.37 7.89
CA GLU A 329 -40.33 -13.36 8.78
C GLU A 329 -39.82 -11.94 8.43
N PRO A 330 -40.68 -10.90 8.47
CA PRO A 330 -40.28 -9.52 8.13
C PRO A 330 -39.07 -9.02 8.92
N ALA A 331 -38.97 -9.34 10.21
CA ALA A 331 -37.83 -8.96 11.06
C ALA A 331 -36.52 -9.62 10.60
N ASN A 332 -36.59 -10.85 10.08
CA ASN A 332 -35.42 -11.52 9.51
C ASN A 332 -35.03 -10.92 8.15
N ALA A 333 -36.01 -10.53 7.32
CA ALA A 333 -35.76 -9.82 6.07
C ALA A 333 -35.08 -8.47 6.30
N GLU A 334 -35.55 -7.70 7.30
CA GLU A 334 -34.91 -6.45 7.74
C GLU A 334 -33.46 -6.69 8.17
N ARG A 335 -33.20 -7.71 8.99
CA ARG A 335 -31.85 -8.04 9.48
C ARG A 335 -30.90 -8.42 8.35
N VAL A 336 -31.34 -9.22 7.38
CA VAL A 336 -30.53 -9.60 6.21
C VAL A 336 -30.27 -8.38 5.34
N ALA A 337 -31.29 -7.55 5.06
CA ALA A 337 -31.12 -6.31 4.32
C ALA A 337 -30.17 -5.33 5.00
N ALA A 338 -30.30 -5.13 6.32
CA ALA A 338 -29.42 -4.27 7.09
C ALA A 338 -27.97 -4.76 7.06
N THR A 339 -27.74 -6.08 7.11
CA THR A 339 -26.41 -6.68 6.97
C THR A 339 -25.83 -6.41 5.57
N MET A 340 -26.60 -6.66 4.52
CA MET A 340 -26.14 -6.45 3.14
C MET A 340 -25.88 -4.97 2.82
N ILE A 341 -26.66 -4.05 3.39
CA ILE A 341 -26.43 -2.59 3.27
C ILE A 341 -25.20 -2.17 4.10
N GLY A 342 -25.07 -2.67 5.33
CA GLY A 342 -23.93 -2.36 6.21
C GLY A 342 -22.59 -2.87 5.68
N GLU A 343 -22.60 -4.01 4.98
CA GLU A 343 -21.44 -4.57 4.27
C GLU A 343 -21.25 -3.97 2.86
N GLU A 344 -22.13 -3.06 2.45
CA GLU A 344 -22.15 -2.40 1.14
C GLU A 344 -22.25 -3.34 -0.07
N ARG A 345 -22.81 -4.53 0.14
CA ARG A 345 -23.10 -5.50 -0.95
C ARG A 345 -24.40 -5.15 -1.68
N MET A 346 -25.24 -4.35 -1.05
CA MET A 346 -26.49 -3.81 -1.57
C MET A 346 -26.57 -2.33 -1.23
N LYS A 347 -27.11 -1.53 -2.15
CA LYS A 347 -27.40 -0.12 -1.89
C LYS A 347 -28.88 0.09 -1.59
N GLY A 348 -29.15 0.79 -0.51
CA GLY A 348 -30.51 1.09 -0.09
C GLY A 348 -30.52 1.69 1.32
N SER A 349 -31.68 2.17 1.72
CA SER A 349 -31.93 2.69 3.06
C SER A 349 -33.18 2.03 3.66
N ILE A 350 -33.13 1.75 4.96
CA ILE A 350 -34.25 1.15 5.69
C ILE A 350 -34.87 2.24 6.55
N ASP A 351 -36.14 2.55 6.31
CA ASP A 351 -36.96 3.33 7.22
C ASP A 351 -37.65 2.39 8.21
N GLN A 352 -37.08 2.28 9.41
CA GLN A 352 -37.60 1.41 10.46
C GLN A 352 -38.92 1.93 11.06
N HIS A 353 -39.23 3.23 10.95
CA HIS A 353 -40.47 3.79 11.47
C HIS A 353 -41.65 3.49 10.55
N LEU A 354 -41.44 3.64 9.24
CA LEU A 354 -42.44 3.32 8.22
C LEU A 354 -42.46 1.83 7.84
N GLY A 355 -41.39 1.09 8.13
CA GLY A 355 -41.25 -0.32 7.77
C GLY A 355 -41.00 -0.54 6.28
N PHE A 356 -40.27 0.38 5.64
CA PHE A 356 -39.96 0.31 4.20
C PHE A 356 -38.46 0.18 3.96
N LEU A 357 -38.11 -0.62 2.95
CA LEU A 357 -36.79 -0.69 2.36
C LEU A 357 -36.83 0.05 1.03
N GLU A 358 -36.06 1.13 0.92
CA GLU A 358 -35.86 1.88 -0.31
C GLU A 358 -34.54 1.45 -0.95
N PHE A 359 -34.60 0.91 -2.15
CA PHE A 359 -33.42 0.54 -2.92
C PHE A 359 -32.90 1.78 -3.66
N GLU A 360 -31.58 2.01 -3.58
CA GLU A 360 -30.97 3.12 -4.30
C GLU A 360 -30.83 2.72 -5.76
N ASN A 361 -31.60 3.37 -6.64
CA ASN A 361 -31.53 3.09 -8.06
C ASN A 361 -30.27 3.73 -8.61
N THR A 362 -29.46 2.96 -9.35
CA THR A 362 -28.35 3.52 -10.13
C THR A 362 -28.80 4.52 -11.21
N GLU A 363 -30.11 4.66 -11.43
CA GLU A 363 -30.74 5.64 -12.32
C GLU A 363 -31.16 6.96 -11.62
N ASP A 364 -30.92 7.12 -10.32
CA ASP A 364 -31.34 8.33 -9.58
C ASP A 364 -30.60 9.61 -10.01
N GLU A 365 -29.56 9.49 -10.86
CA GLU A 365 -29.16 10.59 -11.74
C GLU A 365 -30.10 10.62 -12.96
N VAL A 366 -31.25 11.29 -12.81
CA VAL A 366 -32.28 11.49 -13.85
C VAL A 366 -31.68 11.89 -15.21
N LEU A 367 -30.60 12.67 -15.19
CA LEU A 367 -29.86 13.09 -16.39
C LEU A 367 -29.06 11.95 -17.04
N ALA A 368 -28.36 11.12 -16.25
CA ALA A 368 -27.64 9.96 -16.76
C ALA A 368 -28.60 8.89 -17.32
N ALA A 369 -29.75 8.69 -16.67
CA ALA A 369 -30.82 7.83 -17.18
C ALA A 369 -31.40 8.37 -18.51
N PHE A 370 -31.55 9.70 -18.63
CA PHE A 370 -31.97 10.34 -19.88
C PHE A 370 -30.95 10.13 -21.01
N ASP A 371 -29.66 10.34 -20.75
CA ASP A 371 -28.59 10.10 -21.74
C ASP A 371 -28.52 8.62 -22.16
N THR A 372 -28.68 7.70 -21.20
CA THR A 372 -28.72 6.25 -21.47
C THR A 372 -29.90 5.88 -22.36
N ARG A 373 -31.07 6.52 -22.15
CA ARG A 373 -32.25 6.33 -23.01
C ARG A 373 -32.03 6.89 -24.42
N ILE A 374 -31.43 8.07 -24.57
CA ILE A 374 -31.07 8.61 -25.89
C ILE A 374 -30.12 7.65 -26.61
N SER A 375 -29.07 7.19 -25.93
CA SER A 375 -28.12 6.22 -26.49
C SER A 375 -28.80 4.94 -26.93
N SER A 376 -29.70 4.40 -26.10
CA SER A 376 -30.48 3.19 -26.41
C SER A 376 -31.40 3.37 -27.62
N VAL A 377 -32.06 4.53 -27.75
CA VAL A 377 -32.88 4.85 -28.93
C VAL A 377 -32.00 4.94 -30.18
N CYS A 378 -30.88 5.65 -30.14
CA CYS A 378 -29.94 5.73 -31.26
C CYS A 378 -29.39 4.37 -31.66
N PHE A 379 -29.06 3.52 -30.68
CA PHE A 379 -28.58 2.16 -30.92
C PHE A 379 -29.66 1.30 -31.58
N ASN A 380 -30.90 1.35 -31.10
CA ASN A 380 -32.02 0.62 -31.71
C ASN A 380 -32.33 1.12 -33.14
N VAL A 381 -32.23 2.43 -33.40
CA VAL A 381 -32.38 3.00 -34.74
C VAL A 381 -31.28 2.47 -35.67
N ASN A 382 -30.03 2.43 -35.21
CA ASN A 382 -28.93 1.85 -35.99
C ASN A 382 -29.15 0.36 -36.27
N GLN A 383 -29.55 -0.44 -35.27
CA GLN A 383 -29.88 -1.85 -35.48
C GLN A 383 -31.03 -2.04 -36.48
N CYS A 384 -32.06 -1.20 -36.42
CA CYS A 384 -33.15 -1.24 -37.39
C CYS A 384 -32.65 -0.87 -38.80
N ALA A 385 -31.80 0.15 -38.92
CA ALA A 385 -31.22 0.56 -40.20
C ALA A 385 -30.34 -0.54 -40.80
N GLU A 386 -29.49 -1.19 -40.00
CA GLU A 386 -28.66 -2.32 -40.41
C GLU A 386 -29.52 -3.52 -40.84
N GLN A 387 -30.59 -3.85 -40.10
CA GLN A 387 -31.51 -4.91 -40.48
C GLN A 387 -32.27 -4.59 -41.78
N ILE A 388 -32.69 -3.34 -41.98
CA ILE A 388 -33.33 -2.89 -43.22
C ILE A 388 -32.35 -2.94 -44.40
N GLU A 389 -31.09 -2.54 -44.20
CA GLU A 389 -30.05 -2.64 -45.23
C GLU A 389 -29.75 -4.10 -45.60
N GLN A 390 -29.70 -5.01 -44.61
CA GLN A 390 -29.52 -6.44 -44.86
C GLN A 390 -30.71 -7.07 -45.60
N GLN A 391 -31.95 -6.69 -45.26
CA GLN A 391 -33.16 -7.27 -45.86
C GLN A 391 -33.58 -6.61 -47.18
N TYR A 392 -33.36 -5.31 -47.35
CA TYR A 392 -33.81 -4.50 -48.49
C TYR A 392 -32.72 -3.56 -49.04
N PRO A 393 -31.58 -4.09 -49.52
CA PRO A 393 -30.43 -3.28 -49.93
C PRO A 393 -30.71 -2.34 -51.11
N ASP A 394 -31.64 -2.69 -52.01
CA ASP A 394 -31.97 -1.89 -53.20
C ASP A 394 -32.70 -0.58 -52.84
N ILE A 395 -33.56 -0.60 -51.82
CA ILE A 395 -34.27 0.58 -51.34
C ILE A 395 -33.29 1.56 -50.68
N VAL A 396 -32.37 1.06 -49.86
CA VAL A 396 -31.33 1.88 -49.20
C VAL A 396 -30.41 2.53 -50.22
N ARG A 397 -30.00 1.81 -51.28
CA ARG A 397 -29.23 2.37 -52.40
C ARG A 397 -29.97 3.50 -53.13
N SER A 398 -31.27 3.35 -53.35
CA SER A 398 -32.07 4.40 -54.00
C SER A 398 -32.22 5.66 -53.14
N LEU A 399 -32.40 5.51 -51.82
CA LEU A 399 -32.53 6.61 -50.86
C LEU A 399 -31.21 7.36 -50.64
N THR A 400 -30.09 6.63 -50.55
CA THR A 400 -28.76 7.24 -50.44
C THR A 400 -28.37 7.99 -51.71
N ALA A 401 -28.71 7.46 -52.89
CA ALA A 401 -28.54 8.17 -54.17
C ALA A 401 -29.41 9.44 -54.25
N ALA A 402 -30.65 9.40 -53.75
CA ALA A 402 -31.53 10.58 -53.68
C ALA A 402 -30.99 11.66 -52.73
N ALA A 403 -30.48 11.27 -51.55
CA ALA A 403 -29.89 12.19 -50.59
C ALA A 403 -28.62 12.88 -51.12
N ALA A 404 -27.77 12.14 -51.85
CA ALA A 404 -26.57 12.68 -52.50
C ALA A 404 -26.91 13.69 -53.62
N ALA A 405 -28.02 13.51 -54.34
CA ALA A 405 -28.47 14.44 -55.38
C ALA A 405 -28.89 15.80 -54.79
N THR A 406 -29.52 15.83 -53.61
CA THR A 406 -29.92 17.08 -52.93
C THR A 406 -28.77 17.93 -52.39
N ALA A 407 -27.60 17.34 -52.12
CA ALA A 407 -26.45 18.05 -51.57
C ALA A 407 -25.63 18.86 -52.62
N THR A 408 -25.95 18.77 -53.91
CA THR A 408 -25.13 19.32 -55.02
C THR A 408 -25.72 20.56 -55.73
N ALA A 409 -26.80 21.16 -55.23
CA ALA A 409 -27.38 22.38 -55.84
C ALA A 409 -26.67 23.68 -55.37
N PRO A 410 -26.22 24.58 -56.27
CA PRO A 410 -25.54 25.82 -55.90
C PRO A 410 -26.52 26.96 -55.58
N LEU A 411 -26.49 27.46 -54.34
CA LEU A 411 -27.20 28.66 -53.89
C LEU A 411 -26.46 29.94 -54.32
N ASN A 412 -26.82 30.52 -55.46
CA ASN A 412 -26.47 31.88 -55.85
C ASN A 412 -27.69 32.59 -56.45
N SER A 413 -28.60 33.07 -55.60
CA SER A 413 -29.46 34.23 -55.86
C SER A 413 -30.33 34.52 -54.63
N PHE A 414 -30.58 35.81 -54.40
CA PHE A 414 -31.40 36.43 -53.34
C PHE A 414 -30.70 36.81 -52.03
N VAL A 415 -30.05 37.98 -52.09
CA VAL A 415 -29.86 38.92 -50.99
C VAL A 415 -31.22 39.54 -50.61
N GLY A 416 -31.52 39.61 -49.31
CA GLY A 416 -32.59 40.49 -48.79
C GLY A 416 -33.03 40.20 -47.36
N SER A 417 -32.64 41.08 -46.43
CA SER A 417 -33.21 41.35 -45.09
C SER A 417 -33.10 40.30 -43.96
N SER A 418 -32.16 40.59 -43.04
CA SER A 418 -32.27 40.63 -41.56
C SER A 418 -32.86 39.47 -40.74
N HIS A 419 -32.00 38.96 -39.84
CA HIS A 419 -32.23 38.19 -38.59
C HIS A 419 -32.31 36.65 -38.63
N VAL A 420 -31.16 35.95 -38.57
CA VAL A 420 -30.92 34.70 -37.78
C VAL A 420 -29.38 34.49 -37.59
N PRO A 421 -28.83 34.22 -36.39
CA PRO A 421 -27.40 33.88 -36.23
C PRO A 421 -27.10 32.44 -36.67
N GLN A 422 -26.12 32.30 -37.57
CA GLN A 422 -25.67 31.07 -38.22
C GLN A 422 -24.85 30.16 -37.28
N TRP A 423 -25.31 28.92 -37.11
CA TRP A 423 -24.48 27.78 -36.71
C TRP A 423 -23.87 27.16 -37.97
N SER A 424 -22.64 27.53 -38.34
CA SER A 424 -21.95 26.89 -39.47
C SER A 424 -20.44 26.84 -39.26
N SER A 425 -19.95 25.89 -38.45
CA SER A 425 -18.52 25.51 -38.44
C SER A 425 -18.21 24.13 -37.82
N ALA A 426 -19.19 23.27 -37.53
CA ALA A 426 -18.92 21.96 -36.90
C ALA A 426 -18.85 20.75 -37.85
N TRP A 427 -19.01 20.91 -39.17
CA TRP A 427 -19.20 19.79 -40.11
C TRP A 427 -18.00 19.45 -41.01
N ARG A 428 -16.75 19.74 -40.59
CA ARG A 428 -15.59 19.57 -41.50
C ARG A 428 -14.42 18.70 -41.05
N LEU A 429 -14.55 17.87 -40.02
CA LEU A 429 -13.43 16.99 -39.60
C LEU A 429 -13.84 15.56 -39.20
N LEU A 430 -14.64 14.88 -40.02
CA LEU A 430 -14.76 13.42 -39.93
C LEU A 430 -14.93 12.78 -41.33
N GLN A 431 -13.81 12.44 -41.97
CA GLN A 431 -13.71 11.27 -42.85
C GLN A 431 -12.31 10.64 -42.74
N PRO A 432 -12.21 9.32 -42.50
CA PRO A 432 -10.98 8.55 -42.61
C PRO A 432 -10.96 7.67 -43.88
N GLN A 433 -9.81 7.59 -44.54
CA GLN A 433 -9.39 6.51 -45.46
C GLN A 433 -7.92 6.22 -45.10
N THR A 434 -7.34 5.02 -45.03
CA THR A 434 -7.67 3.61 -45.34
C THR A 434 -6.45 2.78 -44.86
N LEU A 435 -6.64 1.56 -44.32
CA LEU A 435 -5.88 0.31 -44.56
C LEU A 435 -5.87 -0.67 -43.35
N ILE A 436 -6.30 -1.90 -43.63
CA ILE A 436 -6.42 -3.16 -42.84
C ILE A 436 -5.17 -4.03 -43.21
N PRO A 437 -4.55 -4.90 -42.34
CA PRO A 437 -5.23 -6.12 -41.86
C PRO A 437 -4.87 -6.75 -40.49
N THR A 438 -5.93 -7.34 -39.87
CA THR A 438 -6.10 -8.67 -39.19
C THR A 438 -5.21 -9.04 -37.97
N PHE A 439 -5.71 -9.51 -36.82
CA PHE A 439 -6.63 -10.65 -36.52
C PHE A 439 -7.38 -10.40 -35.17
N ALA A 440 -8.72 -10.46 -35.13
CA ALA A 440 -9.59 -11.55 -34.63
C ALA A 440 -9.82 -11.58 -33.09
N CYS A 441 -11.00 -11.16 -32.59
CA CYS A 441 -12.20 -11.95 -32.22
C CYS A 441 -12.23 -12.26 -30.69
N PHE A 442 -13.28 -12.08 -29.88
CA PHE A 442 -14.71 -12.38 -30.05
C PHE A 442 -15.58 -11.51 -29.12
N ALA A 443 -16.79 -11.18 -29.58
CA ALA A 443 -17.87 -10.52 -28.85
C ALA A 443 -18.99 -11.53 -28.49
N VAL A 444 -19.73 -11.27 -27.41
CA VAL A 444 -21.13 -11.72 -27.14
C VAL A 444 -21.70 -10.68 -26.16
N GLY A 445 -22.79 -9.93 -26.36
CA GLY A 445 -24.06 -10.20 -27.02
C GLY A 445 -25.16 -10.21 -25.93
N SER A 446 -25.89 -9.10 -25.73
CA SER A 446 -26.99 -8.99 -24.75
C SER A 446 -28.36 -9.02 -25.43
N PRO A 447 -29.36 -9.76 -24.90
CA PRO A 447 -30.71 -9.78 -25.48
C PRO A 447 -31.71 -8.89 -24.72
N THR A 448 -32.38 -8.06 -25.52
CA THR A 448 -33.82 -7.70 -25.58
C THR A 448 -34.74 -7.89 -24.37
N SER A 449 -35.48 -6.82 -24.08
CA SER A 449 -36.63 -6.69 -23.16
C SER A 449 -37.92 -7.31 -23.70
N VAL A 450 -38.77 -7.83 -22.79
CA VAL A 450 -40.17 -8.22 -23.07
C VAL A 450 -41.08 -7.75 -21.92
N ASP A 451 -42.17 -7.08 -22.31
CA ASP A 451 -43.28 -6.59 -21.49
C ASP A 451 -43.96 -7.67 -20.64
N ARG A 452 -44.42 -7.29 -19.44
CA ARG A 452 -45.49 -8.02 -18.73
C ARG A 452 -46.48 -7.09 -18.04
N SER A 453 -47.73 -7.24 -18.45
CA SER A 453 -48.93 -6.63 -17.91
C SER A 453 -49.58 -7.49 -16.80
N SER A 454 -50.17 -6.77 -15.84
CA SER A 454 -51.47 -7.01 -15.18
C SER A 454 -51.64 -8.02 -14.02
N LEU A 455 -52.48 -7.57 -13.06
CA LEU A 455 -53.26 -8.26 -12.00
C LEU A 455 -52.56 -8.36 -10.63
N SER A 456 -52.84 -7.55 -9.58
CA SER A 456 -54.08 -7.06 -8.91
C SER A 456 -54.65 -7.98 -7.82
N PHE A 457 -54.65 -7.46 -6.58
CA PHE A 457 -55.56 -7.69 -5.45
C PHE A 457 -55.58 -9.07 -4.73
N VAL A 458 -55.36 -9.09 -3.40
CA VAL A 458 -56.40 -9.02 -2.33
C VAL A 458 -55.73 -9.21 -0.95
N ALA A 459 -56.10 -8.34 -0.01
CA ALA A 459 -55.70 -8.34 1.40
C ALA A 459 -56.61 -9.24 2.29
N ALA A 460 -56.06 -9.73 3.40
CA ALA A 460 -56.81 -10.15 4.60
C ALA A 460 -55.85 -10.12 5.82
N ASN A 461 -55.95 -9.09 6.66
CA ASN A 461 -56.60 -9.06 7.98
C ASN A 461 -56.09 -10.07 9.04
N GLY A 462 -55.36 -9.53 10.02
CA GLY A 462 -55.86 -9.43 11.40
C GLY A 462 -55.57 -10.59 12.36
N GLY A 463 -54.68 -10.36 13.32
CA GLY A 463 -54.47 -11.26 14.46
C GLY A 463 -53.59 -10.64 15.54
N ASN A 464 -54.24 -10.16 16.59
CA ASN A 464 -53.74 -9.32 17.68
C ASN A 464 -53.10 -10.17 18.81
N LEU A 465 -52.26 -9.52 19.65
CA LEU A 465 -51.87 -9.91 21.03
C LEU A 465 -50.77 -11.00 21.15
N GLN A 466 -49.79 -10.98 22.07
CA GLN A 466 -49.56 -10.14 23.25
C GLN A 466 -48.11 -10.33 23.73
N LYS A 467 -47.55 -9.25 24.30
CA LYS A 467 -46.28 -9.18 25.04
C LYS A 467 -46.24 -10.16 26.22
N VAL A 468 -45.18 -10.97 26.33
CA VAL A 468 -44.76 -11.61 27.59
C VAL A 468 -43.31 -11.23 27.86
N SER A 469 -43.06 -10.70 29.04
CA SER A 469 -41.77 -10.21 29.52
C SER A 469 -41.17 -11.10 30.60
N SER A 470 -39.83 -11.11 30.64
CA SER A 470 -38.88 -11.48 31.72
C SER A 470 -38.38 -12.94 31.78
N PRO A 471 -37.20 -13.22 32.39
CA PRO A 471 -35.94 -12.45 32.52
C PRO A 471 -34.67 -13.28 32.17
N ALA A 472 -33.56 -12.62 31.79
CA ALA A 472 -32.25 -13.30 31.59
C ALA A 472 -31.33 -13.09 32.83
N PRO A 473 -30.58 -14.12 33.27
CA PRO A 473 -29.60 -13.98 34.34
C PRO A 473 -28.30 -13.36 33.85
N ALA A 474 -27.72 -12.53 34.72
CA ALA A 474 -26.47 -11.83 34.52
C ALA A 474 -25.26 -12.79 34.51
N GLY A 475 -24.27 -12.46 33.67
CA GLY A 475 -22.89 -12.91 33.85
C GLY A 475 -22.27 -13.68 32.69
N PHE A 476 -22.12 -13.08 31.50
CA PHE A 476 -21.10 -13.51 30.52
C PHE A 476 -20.78 -12.45 29.44
N TYR A 477 -20.56 -11.19 29.82
CA TYR A 477 -20.03 -10.17 28.89
C TYR A 477 -19.18 -9.13 29.64
N ASP A 478 -18.03 -9.56 30.14
CA ASP A 478 -16.91 -8.66 30.44
C ASP A 478 -15.65 -9.26 29.82
N GLY A 479 -15.43 -8.94 28.53
CA GLY A 479 -14.28 -9.50 27.79
C GLY A 479 -14.01 -8.93 26.41
N VAL A 480 -14.86 -8.05 25.86
CA VAL A 480 -14.55 -7.31 24.64
C VAL A 480 -15.01 -5.86 24.81
N LYS A 481 -14.21 -5.06 25.52
CA LYS A 481 -14.29 -3.60 25.43
C LYS A 481 -13.38 -3.14 24.29
N SER A 482 -13.96 -2.33 23.41
CA SER A 482 -13.31 -1.39 22.50
C SER A 482 -12.11 -0.68 23.17
N PRO A 483 -11.03 -0.33 22.45
CA PRO A 483 -10.01 0.55 23.00
C PRO A 483 -10.56 1.98 23.03
N ALA A 484 -11.33 2.29 24.05
CA ALA A 484 -11.70 3.65 24.42
C ALA A 484 -11.90 3.72 25.94
N ALA A 485 -10.83 3.49 26.69
CA ALA A 485 -10.69 4.25 27.92
C ALA A 485 -10.25 5.64 27.47
N GLU A 486 -11.13 6.64 27.57
CA GLU A 486 -10.73 8.04 27.43
C GLU A 486 -9.58 8.30 28.41
N LEU A 487 -8.36 8.39 27.89
CA LEU A 487 -7.19 8.77 28.68
C LEU A 487 -7.42 10.22 29.14
N GLU A 488 -7.41 10.48 30.45
CA GLU A 488 -7.65 11.80 31.04
C GLU A 488 -6.90 12.89 30.26
N GLY A 489 -7.62 13.88 29.72
CA GLY A 489 -7.05 15.02 28.98
C GLY A 489 -6.86 14.83 27.47
N GLY A 490 -7.44 13.79 26.86
CA GLY A 490 -7.56 13.65 25.40
C GLY A 490 -6.30 13.14 24.69
N ALA A 491 -5.37 12.48 25.41
CA ALA A 491 -4.17 11.87 24.83
C ALA A 491 -4.50 10.66 23.93
N LEU A 492 -3.71 10.44 22.86
CA LEU A 492 -3.94 9.37 21.88
C LEU A 492 -3.26 8.04 22.24
N ARG A 493 -2.26 8.06 23.12
CA ARG A 493 -1.50 6.86 23.54
C ARG A 493 -1.27 6.84 25.07
N PRO A 494 -1.41 5.69 25.74
CA PRO A 494 -1.11 5.56 27.16
C PRO A 494 0.40 5.75 27.45
N GLY A 495 0.75 6.27 28.62
CA GLY A 495 2.15 6.51 29.01
C GLY A 495 2.41 7.82 29.75
N GLY A 496 1.40 8.67 29.89
CA GLY A 496 1.50 9.99 30.53
C GLY A 496 2.24 11.01 29.64
N PRO A 497 2.07 12.32 29.90
CA PRO A 497 2.74 13.36 29.14
C PRO A 497 4.26 13.18 29.25
N PRO A 498 5.00 13.22 28.13
CA PRO A 498 6.44 13.09 28.14
C PRO A 498 7.07 14.22 28.99
N SER A 499 7.93 13.85 29.93
CA SER A 499 8.80 14.82 30.62
C SER A 499 9.69 15.44 29.54
N SER A 500 9.49 16.72 29.18
CA SER A 500 10.31 17.63 28.34
C SER A 500 11.39 17.02 27.42
N LEU A 501 11.58 17.55 26.21
CA LEU A 501 12.65 17.13 25.28
C LEU A 501 14.05 16.99 25.95
N TYR A 502 14.34 17.81 26.97
CA TYR A 502 15.61 17.82 27.71
C TYR A 502 15.75 16.72 28.79
N SER A 503 14.77 15.84 28.94
CA SER A 503 14.86 14.69 29.86
C SER A 503 15.91 13.69 29.38
N ARG A 504 16.60 13.02 30.33
CA ARG A 504 17.62 11.99 30.04
C ARG A 504 17.13 10.88 29.09
N ARG A 505 15.82 10.64 29.03
CA ARG A 505 15.18 9.64 28.17
C ARG A 505 14.92 10.08 26.73
N ASN A 506 15.05 11.37 26.41
CA ASN A 506 14.77 11.94 25.08
C ASN A 506 15.95 12.74 24.51
N LEU A 507 17.05 12.85 25.26
CA LEU A 507 18.24 13.60 24.88
C LEU A 507 18.87 13.09 23.57
N GLY A 508 18.74 11.79 23.28
CA GLY A 508 19.23 11.20 22.02
C GLY A 508 18.52 11.75 20.79
N LEU A 509 17.23 12.10 20.91
CA LEU A 509 16.44 12.69 19.83
C LEU A 509 16.85 14.14 19.54
N ALA A 510 17.14 14.92 20.57
CA ALA A 510 17.65 16.28 20.43
C ALA A 510 19.06 16.28 19.80
N ALA A 511 19.95 15.39 20.25
CA ALA A 511 21.30 15.25 19.71
C ALA A 511 21.29 14.84 18.23
N HIS A 512 20.41 13.89 17.86
CA HIS A 512 20.20 13.52 16.46
C HIS A 512 19.84 14.74 15.60
N GLN A 513 18.86 15.53 16.02
CA GLN A 513 18.37 16.63 15.21
C GLN A 513 19.41 17.76 15.03
N ILE A 514 20.20 18.05 16.06
CA ILE A 514 21.33 19.00 15.98
C ILE A 514 22.33 18.53 14.93
N SER A 515 22.72 17.26 14.98
CA SER A 515 23.71 16.72 14.06
C SER A 515 23.20 16.66 12.62
N VAL A 516 21.90 16.46 12.39
CA VAL A 516 21.33 16.52 11.03
C VAL A 516 21.43 17.93 10.48
N ALA A 517 21.06 18.94 11.27
CA ALA A 517 21.14 20.34 10.86
C ALA A 517 22.59 20.74 10.48
N ILE A 518 23.56 20.25 11.25
CA ILE A 518 24.99 20.49 10.99
C ILE A 518 25.49 19.79 9.74
N VAL A 519 25.25 18.49 9.58
CA VAL A 519 25.77 17.74 8.42
C VAL A 519 25.09 18.18 7.12
N TYR A 520 23.75 18.30 7.11
CA TYR A 520 23.02 18.70 5.90
C TYR A 520 23.22 20.18 5.56
N GLY A 521 23.20 21.06 6.55
CA GLY A 521 23.47 22.48 6.36
C GLY A 521 24.88 22.71 5.82
N ALA A 522 25.86 21.94 6.32
CA ALA A 522 27.24 22.04 5.86
C ALA A 522 27.39 21.57 4.40
N ILE A 523 26.81 20.42 4.05
CA ILE A 523 26.83 19.91 2.66
C ILE A 523 26.16 20.91 1.71
N SER A 524 25.04 21.52 2.11
CA SER A 524 24.34 22.51 1.28
C SER A 524 25.17 23.78 1.05
N GLY A 525 25.84 24.28 2.08
CA GLY A 525 26.76 25.43 1.95
C GLY A 525 27.98 25.10 1.09
N VAL A 526 28.55 23.91 1.27
CA VAL A 526 29.73 23.41 0.53
C VAL A 526 29.46 23.23 -0.96
N ILE A 527 28.26 22.83 -1.38
CA ILE A 527 27.97 22.68 -2.82
C ILE A 527 28.14 24.01 -3.56
N TYR A 528 27.73 25.12 -2.94
CA TYR A 528 27.91 26.43 -3.53
C TYR A 528 29.38 26.88 -3.45
N SER A 529 29.97 26.93 -2.26
CA SER A 529 31.34 27.46 -2.12
C SER A 529 32.40 26.58 -2.78
N VAL A 530 32.28 25.25 -2.70
CA VAL A 530 33.30 24.31 -3.15
C VAL A 530 33.07 23.81 -4.58
N LEU A 531 31.87 23.33 -4.91
CA LEU A 531 31.65 22.76 -6.26
C LEU A 531 31.47 23.86 -7.31
N ASN A 532 30.77 24.95 -6.97
CA ASN A 532 30.52 26.04 -7.91
C ASN A 532 31.73 26.99 -8.01
N ASN A 533 32.26 27.48 -6.89
CA ASN A 533 33.30 28.51 -6.93
C ASN A 533 34.72 27.90 -6.95
N TYR A 534 35.08 27.04 -5.99
CA TYR A 534 36.45 26.51 -5.87
C TYR A 534 36.85 25.55 -7.00
N LEU A 535 35.97 24.64 -7.39
CA LEU A 535 36.22 23.65 -8.45
C LEU A 535 35.69 24.06 -9.84
N ASN A 536 35.01 25.21 -9.94
CA ASN A 536 34.44 25.76 -11.18
C ASN A 536 33.64 24.74 -12.02
N MET A 537 32.77 23.97 -11.38
CA MET A 537 31.97 22.96 -12.08
C MET A 537 30.85 23.62 -12.89
N SER A 538 30.54 23.06 -14.07
CA SER A 538 29.46 23.61 -14.90
C SER A 538 28.14 23.71 -14.12
N ALA A 539 27.34 24.74 -14.41
CA ALA A 539 26.05 24.96 -13.73
C ALA A 539 25.10 23.75 -13.81
N VAL A 540 25.18 22.97 -14.89
CA VAL A 540 24.42 21.71 -15.04
C VAL A 540 24.90 20.67 -14.03
N LEU A 541 26.21 20.54 -13.84
CA LEU A 541 26.81 19.57 -12.92
C LEU A 541 26.61 19.96 -11.46
N VAL A 542 26.67 21.26 -11.12
CA VAL A 542 26.33 21.79 -9.78
C VAL A 542 24.84 21.58 -9.48
N ALA A 543 23.95 21.89 -10.43
CA ALA A 543 22.52 21.61 -10.28
C ALA A 543 22.24 20.10 -10.14
N THR A 544 23.00 19.27 -10.86
CA THR A 544 22.94 17.80 -10.73
C THR A 544 23.43 17.34 -9.36
N ALA A 545 24.50 17.92 -8.83
CA ALA A 545 24.99 17.65 -7.47
C ALA A 545 23.95 18.01 -6.40
N GLN A 546 23.32 19.20 -6.51
CA GLN A 546 22.24 19.63 -5.63
C GLN A 546 21.03 18.69 -5.69
N ALA A 547 20.69 18.20 -6.88
CA ALA A 547 19.62 17.22 -7.06
C ALA A 547 19.99 15.86 -6.44
N LEU A 548 21.19 15.34 -6.73
CA LEU A 548 21.68 14.04 -6.26
C LEU A 548 21.83 13.99 -4.74
N VAL A 549 22.34 15.05 -4.12
CA VAL A 549 22.43 15.13 -2.65
C VAL A 549 21.04 15.15 -2.01
N LYS A 550 20.00 15.60 -2.72
CA LYS A 550 18.61 15.54 -2.23
C LYS A 550 17.94 14.18 -2.49
N VAL A 551 18.44 13.34 -3.42
CA VAL A 551 17.86 12.02 -3.72
C VAL A 551 17.69 11.14 -2.48
N PRO A 552 18.65 11.06 -1.54
CA PRO A 552 18.46 10.33 -0.29
C PRO A 552 17.20 10.71 0.50
N HIS A 553 16.70 11.96 0.42
CA HIS A 553 15.42 12.32 1.07
C HIS A 553 14.21 11.56 0.49
N ALA A 554 14.24 11.14 -0.78
CA ALA A 554 13.21 10.28 -1.36
C ALA A 554 13.27 8.86 -0.77
N LEU A 555 14.45 8.41 -0.33
CA LEU A 555 14.65 7.11 0.29
C LEU A 555 14.14 7.04 1.75
N ARG A 556 13.76 8.19 2.32
CA ARG A 556 13.32 8.29 3.72
C ARG A 556 12.08 7.46 4.06
N VAL A 557 11.15 7.31 3.10
CA VAL A 557 10.00 6.39 3.26
C VAL A 557 10.49 4.96 3.39
N PHE A 558 11.48 4.56 2.59
CA PHE A 558 12.06 3.22 2.64
C PHE A 558 12.87 3.01 3.92
N THR A 559 13.61 4.00 4.41
CA THR A 559 14.37 3.85 5.66
C THR A 559 13.45 3.78 6.89
N GLY A 560 12.37 4.58 6.91
CA GLY A 560 11.30 4.47 7.92
C GLY A 560 10.53 3.14 7.82
N LEU A 561 10.23 2.69 6.60
CA LEU A 561 9.56 1.41 6.33
C LEU A 561 10.43 0.22 6.73
N ILE A 562 11.73 0.24 6.42
CA ILE A 562 12.68 -0.81 6.81
C ILE A 562 12.80 -0.84 8.33
N SER A 563 12.90 0.33 8.98
CA SER A 563 12.87 0.47 10.43
C SER A 563 11.60 -0.14 11.05
N ASP A 564 10.45 0.01 10.40
CA ASP A 564 9.17 -0.53 10.86
C ASP A 564 8.97 -2.03 10.57
N CYS A 565 9.48 -2.51 9.44
CA CYS A 565 9.25 -3.87 8.96
C CYS A 565 10.32 -4.86 9.45
N TYR A 566 11.53 -4.39 9.76
CA TYR A 566 12.67 -5.24 10.10
C TYR A 566 13.28 -4.82 11.44
N PRO A 567 12.65 -5.12 12.58
CA PRO A 567 13.25 -4.81 13.88
C PRO A 567 14.59 -5.54 14.06
N ILE A 568 15.69 -4.80 14.16
CA ILE A 568 17.02 -5.35 14.45
C ILE A 568 17.06 -5.70 15.94
N CYS A 569 17.31 -6.97 16.28
CA CYS A 569 17.33 -7.46 17.67
C CYS A 569 16.06 -7.12 18.46
N SER A 570 14.89 -7.11 17.81
CA SER A 570 13.59 -6.70 18.39
C SER A 570 13.39 -5.20 18.66
N PHE A 571 14.28 -4.31 18.21
CA PHE A 571 14.13 -2.85 18.31
C PHE A 571 13.89 -2.23 16.92
N ARG A 572 13.01 -1.23 16.79
CA ARG A 572 12.57 -0.68 15.49
C ARG A 572 13.43 0.49 14.99
N ARG A 573 14.02 1.33 15.84
CA ARG A 573 14.50 2.67 15.43
C ARG A 573 15.90 2.99 15.94
N TRP A 574 16.22 2.83 17.22
CA TRP A 574 17.55 3.14 17.73
C TRP A 574 18.71 2.41 17.00
N PRO A 575 18.58 1.13 16.57
CA PRO A 575 19.65 0.47 15.80
C PRO A 575 19.88 1.11 14.42
N TYR A 576 18.80 1.60 13.80
CA TYR A 576 18.86 2.32 12.52
C TYR A 576 19.43 3.73 12.67
N MET A 577 19.16 4.40 13.79
CA MET A 577 19.80 5.68 14.13
C MET A 577 21.31 5.51 14.27
N VAL A 578 21.76 4.48 14.97
CA VAL A 578 23.19 4.17 15.16
C VAL A 578 23.85 3.81 13.82
N ALA A 579 23.21 2.98 12.99
CA ALA A 579 23.73 2.60 11.69
C ALA A 579 23.84 3.79 10.71
N GLY A 580 22.83 4.65 10.67
CA GLY A 580 22.84 5.85 9.83
C GLY A 580 23.94 6.84 10.22
N TRP A 581 24.12 7.09 11.53
CA TRP A 581 25.19 7.96 12.01
C TRP A 581 26.59 7.38 11.82
N ALA A 582 26.75 6.07 11.93
CA ALA A 582 28.02 5.40 11.62
C ALA A 582 28.40 5.60 10.14
N MET A 583 27.45 5.51 9.22
CA MET A 583 27.68 5.76 7.79
C MET A 583 28.03 7.22 7.52
N ALA A 584 27.26 8.17 8.10
CA ALA A 584 27.55 9.60 7.97
C ALA A 584 28.93 9.97 8.54
N PHE A 585 29.30 9.40 9.70
CA PHE A 585 30.61 9.59 10.31
C PHE A 585 31.75 9.14 9.39
N VAL A 586 31.67 7.92 8.83
CA VAL A 586 32.71 7.39 7.94
C VAL A 586 32.85 8.26 6.68
N CYS A 587 31.74 8.66 6.05
CA CYS A 587 31.78 9.49 4.86
C CYS A 587 32.34 10.91 5.15
N CYS A 588 31.92 11.55 6.25
CA CYS A 588 32.47 12.85 6.65
C CYS A 588 33.94 12.77 7.07
N LEU A 589 34.36 11.69 7.72
CA LEU A 589 35.76 11.46 8.10
C LEU A 589 36.64 11.27 6.86
N VAL A 590 36.18 10.50 5.88
CA VAL A 590 36.88 10.32 4.59
C VAL A 590 37.05 11.66 3.88
N MET A 591 36.01 12.49 3.83
CA MET A 591 36.09 13.83 3.23
C MET A 591 36.96 14.82 4.04
N ALA A 592 37.09 14.63 5.35
CA ALA A 592 37.95 15.44 6.20
C ALA A 592 39.44 15.12 6.01
N VAL A 593 39.76 13.85 5.73
CA VAL A 593 41.15 13.35 5.62
C VAL A 593 41.68 13.39 4.18
N ILE A 594 40.81 13.26 3.17
CA ILE A 594 41.22 13.36 1.77
C ILE A 594 41.38 14.83 1.38
N PRO A 595 42.58 15.29 0.96
CA PRO A 595 42.78 16.67 0.54
C PRO A 595 42.03 16.96 -0.76
N LEU A 596 41.35 18.11 -0.80
CA LEU A 596 40.57 18.59 -1.96
C LEU A 596 41.45 18.86 -3.20
N GLY A 597 42.71 19.25 -2.98
CA GLY A 597 43.65 19.69 -4.02
C GLY A 597 43.52 21.18 -4.36
N ASP A 598 44.38 21.64 -5.26
CA ASP A 598 44.47 23.06 -5.64
C ASP A 598 43.21 23.55 -6.39
N PRO A 599 42.82 24.83 -6.22
CA PRO A 599 41.63 25.42 -6.86
C PRO A 599 41.74 25.44 -8.39
N TYR A 600 40.60 25.64 -9.07
CA TYR A 600 40.56 25.70 -10.54
C TYR A 600 41.39 26.87 -11.09
N TYR A 601 41.26 28.04 -10.47
CA TYR A 601 42.07 29.22 -10.74
C TYR A 601 43.23 29.29 -9.75
N GLY A 602 44.47 29.20 -10.24
CA GLY A 602 45.65 29.46 -9.41
C GLY A 602 45.82 30.93 -9.01
N ASP A 603 45.18 31.83 -9.74
CA ASP A 603 45.07 33.28 -9.47
C ASP A 603 43.64 33.71 -9.79
N ALA A 604 42.91 34.23 -8.79
CA ALA A 604 41.50 34.58 -8.92
C ALA A 604 41.24 35.78 -9.84
N SER A 605 42.26 36.63 -10.10
CA SER A 605 42.16 37.75 -11.04
C SER A 605 41.95 37.32 -12.50
N LEU A 606 42.19 36.04 -12.81
CA LEU A 606 41.99 35.46 -14.15
C LEU A 606 40.53 35.10 -14.44
N GLU A 607 39.64 35.10 -13.44
CA GLU A 607 38.22 34.78 -13.60
C GLU A 607 37.49 35.81 -14.48
N ASP A 608 37.87 37.09 -14.37
CA ASP A 608 37.25 38.20 -15.10
C ASP A 608 37.85 38.44 -16.50
N VAL A 609 38.91 37.70 -16.88
CA VAL A 609 39.61 37.85 -18.16
C VAL A 609 39.13 36.79 -19.16
N PRO A 610 38.67 37.14 -20.38
CA PRO A 610 38.23 36.17 -21.38
C PRO A 610 39.32 35.15 -21.76
N GLU A 611 38.95 33.87 -21.90
CA GLU A 611 39.89 32.76 -22.18
C GLU A 611 40.78 32.98 -23.43
N GLY A 612 40.28 33.75 -24.41
CA GLY A 612 41.01 34.09 -25.63
C GLY A 612 42.12 35.15 -25.45
N GLU A 613 42.16 35.81 -24.29
CA GLU A 613 43.11 36.88 -23.95
C GLU A 613 44.20 36.41 -22.97
N TRP A 614 44.16 35.15 -22.55
CA TRP A 614 45.13 34.58 -21.61
C TRP A 614 46.51 34.40 -22.25
N THR A 615 47.55 34.84 -21.54
CA THR A 615 48.94 34.53 -21.90
C THR A 615 49.24 33.04 -21.67
N THR A 616 50.24 32.50 -22.36
CA THR A 616 50.67 31.10 -22.22
C THR A 616 51.10 30.72 -20.80
N GLU A 617 51.57 31.69 -20.01
CA GLU A 617 51.93 31.50 -18.59
C GLU A 617 50.68 31.46 -17.68
N GLN A 618 49.67 32.29 -17.98
CA GLN A 618 48.37 32.27 -17.29
C GLN A 618 47.57 31.00 -17.58
N GLN A 619 47.66 30.46 -18.80
CA GLN A 619 47.05 29.18 -19.16
C GLN A 619 47.63 27.99 -18.37
N ALA A 620 48.90 28.07 -17.95
CA ALA A 620 49.56 27.02 -17.16
C ALA A 620 49.17 27.04 -15.66
N LEU A 621 48.56 28.14 -15.19
CA LEU A 621 48.05 28.29 -13.82
C LEU A 621 46.63 27.74 -13.64
N ILE A 622 45.99 27.27 -14.72
CA ILE A 622 44.63 26.72 -14.70
C ILE A 622 44.65 25.21 -14.47
N ASN A 623 43.92 24.77 -13.44
CA ASN A 623 43.79 23.36 -13.09
C ASN A 623 42.53 22.74 -13.70
N TYR A 624 42.65 22.28 -14.95
CA TYR A 624 41.55 21.62 -15.67
C TYR A 624 41.06 20.31 -15.05
N ASP A 625 41.79 19.71 -14.11
CA ASP A 625 41.38 18.47 -13.42
C ASP A 625 40.56 18.72 -12.14
N ALA A 626 40.49 19.97 -11.65
CA ALA A 626 39.71 20.32 -10.46
C ALA A 626 38.22 19.89 -10.54
N PRO A 627 37.49 20.08 -11.65
CA PRO A 627 36.09 19.64 -11.76
C PRO A 627 35.91 18.12 -11.64
N ASN A 628 36.88 17.32 -12.09
CA ASN A 628 36.82 15.85 -12.02
C ASN A 628 36.92 15.34 -10.58
N LYS A 629 37.64 16.05 -9.71
CA LYS A 629 37.71 15.75 -8.28
C LYS A 629 36.35 15.99 -7.60
N GLY A 630 35.61 17.00 -8.05
CA GLY A 630 34.26 17.32 -7.59
C GLY A 630 33.26 16.18 -7.80
N ILE A 631 33.38 15.42 -8.89
CA ILE A 631 32.49 14.27 -9.19
C ILE A 631 32.58 13.19 -8.10
N LYS A 632 33.79 12.90 -7.60
CA LYS A 632 34.00 11.92 -6.52
C LYS A 632 33.41 12.38 -5.20
N LEU A 633 33.42 13.69 -4.94
CA LEU A 633 32.85 14.31 -3.74
C LEU A 633 31.32 14.27 -3.75
N ILE A 634 30.68 14.43 -4.91
CA ILE A 634 29.22 14.33 -5.04
C ILE A 634 28.71 12.98 -4.52
N VAL A 635 29.41 11.89 -4.82
CA VAL A 635 29.06 10.55 -4.32
C VAL A 635 29.19 10.46 -2.80
N LEU A 636 30.25 11.04 -2.23
CA LEU A 636 30.46 11.06 -0.78
C LEU A 636 29.45 11.97 -0.05
N PHE A 637 29.06 13.12 -0.62
CA PHE A 637 27.98 13.96 -0.10
C PHE A 637 26.64 13.22 -0.11
N MET A 638 26.35 12.51 -1.19
CA MET A 638 25.13 11.70 -1.30
C MET A 638 25.11 10.56 -0.27
N LEU A 639 26.22 9.86 -0.05
CA LEU A 639 26.30 8.77 0.95
C LEU A 639 26.29 9.29 2.39
N ALA A 640 26.97 10.41 2.68
CA ALA A 640 26.92 11.05 3.98
C ALA A 640 25.48 11.49 4.32
N HIS A 641 24.79 12.09 3.35
CA HIS A 641 23.41 12.50 3.50
C HIS A 641 22.43 11.32 3.54
N LEU A 642 22.74 10.21 2.87
CA LEU A 642 21.99 8.96 3.04
C LEU A 642 22.08 8.45 4.49
N GLY A 643 23.24 8.57 5.12
CA GLY A 643 23.44 8.19 6.52
C GLY A 643 22.57 8.99 7.48
N THR A 644 22.51 10.31 7.29
CA THR A 644 21.64 11.17 8.10
C THR A 644 20.16 10.82 7.89
N ILE A 645 19.73 10.50 6.66
CA ILE A 645 18.34 10.14 6.34
C ILE A 645 17.92 8.76 6.90
N VAL A 646 18.82 7.78 6.94
CA VAL A 646 18.55 6.48 7.60
C VAL A 646 18.27 6.70 9.09
N ALA A 647 19.07 7.54 9.76
CA ALA A 647 18.83 7.90 11.15
C ALA A 647 17.56 8.74 11.34
N TYR A 648 17.25 9.62 10.37
CA TYR A 648 16.08 10.50 10.40
C TYR A 648 14.76 9.74 10.32
N GLY A 649 14.65 8.75 9.42
CA GLY A 649 13.44 7.94 9.28
C GLY A 649 13.07 7.18 10.55
N ALA A 650 14.09 6.72 11.28
CA ALA A 650 13.95 6.09 12.59
C ALA A 650 13.59 7.11 13.70
N ALA A 651 14.23 8.28 13.74
CA ALA A 651 13.99 9.29 14.76
C ALA A 651 12.57 9.89 14.71
N ASP A 652 12.05 10.14 13.50
CA ASP A 652 10.72 10.74 13.33
C ASP A 652 9.59 9.82 13.78
N GLY A 653 9.77 8.51 13.61
CA GLY A 653 8.83 7.55 14.18
C GLY A 653 8.74 7.63 15.69
N TYR A 654 9.88 7.72 16.35
CA TYR A 654 9.94 7.88 17.80
C TYR A 654 9.38 9.23 18.27
N LEU A 655 9.61 10.31 17.52
CA LEU A 655 9.07 11.64 17.82
C LEU A 655 7.54 11.67 17.82
N VAL A 656 6.92 11.02 16.83
CA VAL A 656 5.45 10.99 16.76
C VAL A 656 4.87 10.15 17.90
N GLU A 657 5.51 9.03 18.25
CA GLU A 657 5.09 8.21 19.39
C GLU A 657 5.10 9.01 20.70
N LEU A 658 6.07 9.92 20.81
CA LEU A 658 6.20 10.81 21.97
C LEU A 658 5.16 11.94 21.94
N ALA A 659 4.87 12.52 20.77
CA ALA A 659 3.88 13.57 20.59
C ALA A 659 2.44 13.09 20.81
N GLN A 660 2.13 11.83 20.48
CA GLN A 660 0.80 11.25 20.70
C GLN A 660 0.46 11.01 22.18
N ARG A 661 1.47 10.97 23.06
CA ARG A 661 1.29 10.88 24.52
C ARG A 661 0.95 12.23 25.15
N GLU A 662 1.07 13.34 24.42
CA GLU A 662 0.71 14.68 24.91
C GLU A 662 -0.83 14.88 24.93
N PRO A 663 -1.38 15.47 26.01
CA PRO A 663 -2.80 15.81 26.09
C PRO A 663 -3.17 16.90 25.08
N GLU A 664 -4.45 16.97 24.70
CA GLU A 664 -4.94 17.75 23.56
C GLU A 664 -4.50 19.23 23.59
N ALA A 665 -4.52 19.84 24.78
CA ALA A 665 -4.19 21.26 24.96
C ALA A 665 -2.71 21.61 24.67
N VAL A 666 -1.79 20.64 24.73
CA VAL A 666 -0.34 20.86 24.55
C VAL A 666 0.28 20.00 23.45
N ARG A 667 -0.54 19.23 22.72
CA ARG A 667 -0.09 18.34 21.64
C ARG A 667 0.61 19.11 20.52
N GLY A 668 1.85 18.71 20.23
CA GLY A 668 2.77 19.33 19.28
C GLY A 668 3.89 20.12 19.96
N SER A 669 3.96 20.15 21.30
CA SER A 669 4.96 20.94 22.02
C SER A 669 6.37 20.40 21.82
N ILE A 670 6.56 19.08 21.92
CA ILE A 670 7.86 18.43 21.69
C ILE A 670 8.36 18.59 20.24
N GLN A 671 7.46 18.50 19.26
CA GLN A 671 7.84 18.73 17.86
C GLN A 671 8.29 20.17 17.64
N THR A 672 7.64 21.12 18.30
CA THR A 672 8.03 22.53 18.26
C THR A 672 9.40 22.75 18.91
N ASP A 673 9.66 22.10 20.05
CA ASP A 673 10.96 22.20 20.73
C ASP A 673 12.10 21.61 19.88
N ILE A 674 11.86 20.50 19.17
CA ILE A 674 12.80 19.92 18.20
C ILE A 674 13.03 20.87 17.02
N ALA A 675 11.98 21.50 16.49
CA ALA A 675 12.10 22.48 15.42
C ALA A 675 12.96 23.68 15.84
N ILE A 676 12.79 24.18 17.06
CA ILE A 676 13.61 25.26 17.64
C ILE A 676 15.08 24.84 17.72
N VAL A 677 15.36 23.65 18.26
CA VAL A 677 16.72 23.11 18.35
C VAL A 677 17.36 22.96 16.95
N THR A 678 16.57 22.53 15.97
CA THR A 678 17.01 22.44 14.56
C THR A 678 17.39 23.80 14.00
N ALA A 679 16.54 24.81 14.20
CA ALA A 679 16.75 26.16 13.69
C ALA A 679 18.02 26.78 14.27
N VAL A 680 18.25 26.65 15.59
CA VAL A 680 19.47 27.12 16.25
C VAL A 680 20.71 26.42 15.70
N ALA A 681 20.67 25.11 15.52
CA ALA A 681 21.78 24.36 14.92
C ALA A 681 22.02 24.75 13.44
N GLY A 682 20.95 25.02 12.69
CA GLY A 682 21.02 25.53 11.32
C GLY A 682 21.75 26.87 11.23
N ILE A 683 21.43 27.81 12.13
CA ILE A 683 22.12 29.12 12.22
C ILE A 683 23.62 28.94 12.42
N LEU A 684 24.02 28.08 13.37
CA LEU A 684 25.44 27.81 13.65
C LEU A 684 26.15 27.21 12.42
N THR A 685 25.45 26.37 11.67
CA THR A 685 25.98 25.69 10.49
C THR A 685 26.15 26.66 9.32
N SER A 686 25.17 27.53 9.07
CA SER A 686 25.26 28.57 8.06
C SER A 686 26.39 29.56 8.35
N PHE A 687 26.62 29.90 9.63
CA PHE A 687 27.77 30.71 10.04
C PHE A 687 29.09 29.98 9.78
N MET A 688 29.16 28.70 10.14
CA MET A 688 30.33 27.86 9.91
C MET A 688 30.72 27.78 8.43
N THR A 689 29.77 27.52 7.52
CA THR A 689 30.07 27.45 6.08
C THR A 689 30.25 28.82 5.44
N GLY A 690 29.45 29.82 5.87
CA GLY A 690 29.49 31.16 5.28
C GLY A 690 30.74 31.95 5.63
N ILE A 691 31.30 31.76 6.83
CA ILE A 691 32.56 32.42 7.24
C ILE A 691 33.75 31.49 7.03
N GLY A 692 33.57 30.19 7.29
CA GLY A 692 34.64 29.21 7.19
C GLY A 692 35.06 28.87 5.75
N LEU A 693 34.25 29.19 4.74
CA LEU A 693 34.57 28.98 3.31
C LEU A 693 34.40 30.29 2.51
N ASN A 694 35.08 31.35 2.96
CA ASN A 694 34.98 32.70 2.39
C ASN A 694 36.33 33.29 1.96
N SER A 695 37.34 32.46 1.73
CA SER A 695 38.58 32.95 1.12
C SER A 695 38.42 33.19 -0.38
N GLU A 696 39.39 33.88 -0.97
CA GLU A 696 39.39 34.22 -2.40
C GLU A 696 39.16 32.99 -3.30
N ALA A 697 39.74 31.85 -2.95
CA ALA A 697 39.56 30.59 -3.68
C ALA A 697 38.13 30.02 -3.63
N TYR A 698 37.29 30.40 -2.66
CA TYR A 698 35.88 29.99 -2.55
C TYR A 698 34.90 31.08 -3.04
N GLY A 699 35.40 32.14 -3.67
CA GLY A 699 34.61 33.28 -4.18
C GLY A 699 34.30 34.33 -3.12
N GLY A 700 35.12 34.41 -2.08
CA GLY A 700 35.01 35.37 -0.98
C GLY A 700 36.17 36.38 -0.91
N THR A 701 36.26 37.16 0.16
CA THR A 701 37.27 38.23 0.30
C THR A 701 38.23 38.04 1.47
N PHE A 702 38.14 36.92 2.22
CA PHE A 702 38.95 36.72 3.41
C PHE A 702 40.32 36.14 3.07
N SER A 703 41.35 36.50 3.84
CA SER A 703 42.70 35.94 3.70
C SER A 703 42.87 34.58 4.41
N TRP A 704 41.86 34.14 5.14
CA TRP A 704 41.83 32.89 5.89
C TRP A 704 40.52 32.14 5.65
N ASP A 705 40.58 30.83 5.65
CA ASP A 705 39.43 29.93 5.66
C ASP A 705 39.68 28.72 6.57
N MET A 706 38.59 28.07 6.98
CA MET A 706 38.63 26.83 7.76
C MET A 706 38.97 25.60 6.90
N GLY A 707 38.91 25.75 5.58
CA GLY A 707 39.10 24.70 4.60
C GLY A 707 37.95 23.69 4.55
N PHE A 708 37.74 23.09 3.37
CA PHE A 708 36.76 22.02 3.17
C PHE A 708 36.94 20.86 4.19
N GLY A 709 38.19 20.44 4.44
CA GLY A 709 38.50 19.37 5.39
C GLY A 709 38.13 19.72 6.84
N GLY A 710 38.28 20.99 7.25
CA GLY A 710 37.89 21.46 8.58
C GLY A 710 36.37 21.41 8.78
N VAL A 711 35.60 21.84 7.78
CA VAL A 711 34.11 21.77 7.80
C VAL A 711 33.65 20.32 7.92
N MET A 712 34.26 19.39 7.15
CA MET A 712 33.92 17.97 7.21
C MET A 712 34.36 17.31 8.52
N GLY A 713 35.46 17.76 9.13
CA GLY A 713 35.92 17.31 10.44
C GLY A 713 34.94 17.65 11.57
N VAL A 714 34.35 18.85 11.54
CA VAL A 714 33.26 19.23 12.48
C VAL A 714 32.03 18.33 12.27
N CYS A 715 31.64 18.07 11.03
CA CYS A 715 30.53 17.16 10.71
C CYS A 715 30.78 15.72 11.22
N ALA A 716 32.01 15.23 11.11
CA ALA A 716 32.40 13.92 11.64
C ALA A 716 32.34 13.88 13.18
N ALA A 717 32.82 14.92 13.87
CA ALA A 717 32.80 14.99 15.33
C ALA A 717 31.37 14.94 15.90
N PHE A 718 30.44 15.74 15.34
CA PHE A 718 29.03 15.73 15.76
C PHE A 718 28.35 14.38 15.45
N SER A 719 28.65 13.78 14.29
CA SER A 719 28.16 12.44 13.94
C SER A 719 28.62 11.38 14.95
N LEU A 720 29.88 11.43 15.39
CA LEU A 720 30.46 10.49 16.36
C LEU A 720 29.83 10.61 17.76
N VAL A 721 29.62 11.84 18.24
CA VAL A 721 29.00 12.11 19.56
C VAL A 721 27.53 11.66 19.60
N THR A 722 26.86 11.67 18.46
CA THR A 722 25.43 11.34 18.36
C THR A 722 25.16 9.84 18.49
N ILE A 723 26.10 8.99 18.07
CA ILE A 723 26.01 7.52 18.15
C ILE A 723 25.71 7.02 19.58
N PRO A 724 26.53 7.32 20.61
CA PRO A 724 26.27 6.85 21.98
C PRO A 724 25.01 7.49 22.59
N LEU A 725 24.66 8.72 22.22
CA LEU A 725 23.45 9.39 22.70
C LEU A 725 22.19 8.73 22.16
N CYS A 726 22.19 8.27 20.91
CA CYS A 726 21.07 7.50 20.35
C CYS A 726 20.96 6.10 20.96
N TRP A 727 22.09 5.46 21.28
CA TRP A 727 22.15 4.12 21.89
C TRP A 727 21.57 4.09 23.31
N PHE A 728 21.91 5.06 24.16
CA PHE A 728 21.53 5.04 25.58
C PHE A 728 20.25 5.81 25.93
N CYS A 729 19.75 6.67 25.04
CA CYS A 729 18.67 7.60 25.35
C CYS A 729 17.43 7.49 24.45
N VAL A 730 17.18 6.36 23.76
CA VAL A 730 15.98 6.12 22.92
C VAL A 730 15.32 4.78 23.31
N THR A 731 13.98 4.71 23.45
CA THR A 731 13.24 3.52 23.96
C THR A 731 11.96 3.21 23.14
N GLU A 732 11.65 1.97 22.74
CA GLU A 732 10.59 1.65 21.72
C GLU A 732 9.77 0.33 21.88
N GLU A 733 8.59 0.25 21.21
CA GLU A 733 7.68 -0.95 20.99
C GLU A 733 7.53 -1.34 19.48
N LYS A 734 6.56 -2.14 18.89
CA LYS A 734 6.54 -2.74 17.48
C LYS A 734 5.18 -2.66 16.64
N ALA A 735 5.14 -2.48 15.25
CA ALA A 735 4.06 -2.83 14.21
C ALA A 735 3.95 -1.95 12.85
N PRO A 736 3.20 -2.33 11.73
CA PRO A 736 3.49 -1.93 10.30
C PRO A 736 2.35 -1.51 9.24
N VAL A 737 2.80 -0.92 8.08
CA VAL A 737 2.36 -0.75 6.61
C VAL A 737 1.09 0.03 6.09
N LEU A 738 1.24 0.87 5.01
CA LEU A 738 0.56 0.76 3.66
C LEU A 738 0.88 1.89 2.62
N ALA A 739 1.22 1.48 1.39
CA ALA A 739 1.78 2.22 0.26
C ALA A 739 0.80 3.04 -0.63
N PHE A 740 -0.42 3.32 -0.20
CA PHE A 740 -1.46 3.87 -1.10
C PHE A 740 -1.33 5.39 -1.39
N ARG A 741 -0.71 6.15 -0.49
CA ARG A 741 -0.71 7.62 -0.56
C ARG A 741 0.43 8.24 -1.38
N PHE A 742 1.24 7.40 -2.02
CA PHE A 742 2.28 7.78 -2.96
C PHE A 742 1.72 8.56 -4.17
N PHE A 743 0.53 8.24 -4.63
CA PHE A 743 0.05 8.78 -5.90
C PHE A 743 -0.65 10.14 -5.80
N ASN A 744 -1.01 10.61 -4.60
CA ASN A 744 -2.01 11.69 -4.49
C ASN A 744 -1.46 13.12 -4.37
N HIS A 745 -0.16 13.29 -4.11
CA HIS A 745 0.45 14.62 -3.94
C HIS A 745 1.39 15.01 -5.10
N ILE A 746 1.37 14.21 -6.17
CA ILE A 746 2.10 14.45 -7.43
C ILE A 746 1.63 15.75 -8.10
N PHE A 747 0.42 16.22 -7.81
CA PHE A 747 -0.24 17.23 -8.66
C PHE A 747 -0.23 18.67 -8.13
N SER A 748 0.36 18.99 -6.96
CA SER A 748 0.02 20.25 -6.26
C SER A 748 1.05 21.38 -6.15
N ASN A 749 2.30 21.31 -6.65
CA ASN A 749 3.28 22.42 -6.45
C ASN A 749 4.14 22.78 -7.67
N PHE A 750 3.77 23.82 -8.42
CA PHE A 750 4.44 24.34 -9.64
C PHE A 750 5.06 25.75 -9.40
N SER A 751 6.26 26.07 -9.88
CA SER A 751 6.94 27.41 -9.81
C SER A 751 7.85 27.67 -11.04
N VAL A 752 8.82 28.61 -11.12
CA VAL A 752 9.55 29.02 -12.37
C VAL A 752 11.09 29.19 -12.29
N THR A 753 11.83 28.97 -13.41
CA THR A 753 13.30 28.83 -13.52
C THR A 753 14.10 30.14 -13.43
N ALA A 754 13.51 31.30 -13.71
CA ALA A 754 14.28 32.54 -13.92
C ALA A 754 14.87 33.15 -12.62
N ALA A 755 14.39 32.76 -11.44
CA ALA A 755 14.71 33.40 -10.17
C ALA A 755 16.20 33.39 -9.78
N SER A 756 16.91 32.29 -10.02
CA SER A 756 18.33 32.18 -9.64
C SER A 756 19.25 33.02 -10.52
N LYS A 757 18.87 33.28 -11.78
CA LYS A 757 19.66 34.09 -12.71
C LYS A 757 19.43 35.58 -12.57
N ILE A 758 18.22 36.00 -12.19
CA ILE A 758 17.93 37.41 -11.87
C ILE A 758 18.68 37.83 -10.60
N LYS A 759 18.75 36.92 -9.62
CA LYS A 759 19.49 37.10 -8.37
C LYS A 759 20.98 37.39 -8.60
N SER A 760 21.63 36.66 -9.51
CA SER A 760 23.07 36.83 -9.77
C SER A 760 23.39 37.87 -10.85
N ILE A 761 22.65 37.90 -11.97
CA ILE A 761 23.00 38.73 -13.15
C ILE A 761 22.43 40.15 -13.09
N TRP A 762 21.20 40.32 -12.58
CA TRP A 762 20.54 41.64 -12.55
C TRP A 762 20.62 42.30 -11.17
N SER A 763 20.71 41.49 -10.11
CA SER A 763 20.71 41.97 -8.72
C SER A 763 22.08 41.92 -8.04
N ASN A 764 23.10 41.33 -8.70
CA ASN A 764 24.50 41.23 -8.25
C ASN A 764 24.64 40.81 -6.78
N VAL A 765 23.86 39.80 -6.36
CA VAL A 765 23.85 39.38 -4.96
C VAL A 765 25.10 38.56 -4.62
N GLU A 766 25.96 39.13 -3.78
CA GLU A 766 27.12 38.46 -3.18
C GLU A 766 26.74 37.34 -2.18
N PRO A 767 27.55 36.28 -2.07
CA PRO A 767 27.32 35.16 -1.15
C PRO A 767 27.19 35.57 0.32
N LEU A 768 27.96 36.58 0.76
CA LEU A 768 27.93 37.07 2.14
C LEU A 768 26.56 37.65 2.49
N ASN A 769 26.03 38.54 1.65
CA ASN A 769 24.75 39.18 1.90
C ASN A 769 23.58 38.22 1.70
N ASP A 770 23.71 37.22 0.81
CA ASP A 770 22.75 36.12 0.71
C ASP A 770 22.73 35.26 1.99
N GLY A 771 23.91 34.98 2.55
CA GLY A 771 24.08 34.30 3.84
C GLY A 771 23.49 35.10 5.01
N VAL A 772 23.72 36.41 5.05
CA VAL A 772 23.14 37.32 6.07
C VAL A 772 21.62 37.40 5.94
N ALA A 773 21.09 37.52 4.72
CA ALA A 773 19.65 37.50 4.48
C ALA A 773 19.03 36.17 4.92
N SER A 774 19.67 35.04 4.61
CA SER A 774 19.22 33.72 5.07
C SER A 774 19.21 33.60 6.60
N MET A 775 20.18 34.19 7.29
CA MET A 775 20.25 34.24 8.76
C MET A 775 19.10 35.07 9.36
N ILE A 776 18.83 36.25 8.79
CA ILE A 776 17.71 37.09 9.24
C ILE A 776 16.37 36.38 8.98
N SER A 777 16.24 35.67 7.84
CA SER A 777 15.06 34.85 7.50
C SER A 777 14.80 33.80 8.59
N ALA A 778 15.83 33.07 9.00
CA ALA A 778 15.73 32.08 10.07
C ALA A 778 15.26 32.69 11.41
N GLY A 779 15.73 33.90 11.75
CA GLY A 779 15.28 34.63 12.94
C GLY A 779 13.82 35.07 12.85
N VAL A 780 13.41 35.58 11.69
CA VAL A 780 12.02 35.99 11.39
C VAL A 780 11.07 34.80 11.44
N SER A 781 11.48 33.65 10.88
CA SER A 781 10.76 32.38 10.97
C SER A 781 10.55 31.95 12.43
N CYS A 782 11.59 32.01 13.27
CA CYS A 782 11.49 31.66 14.69
C CYS A 782 10.46 32.53 15.43
N VAL A 783 10.45 33.85 15.19
CA VAL A 783 9.48 34.77 15.79
C VAL A 783 8.07 34.49 15.30
N ALA A 784 7.89 34.23 14.00
CA ALA A 784 6.61 33.88 13.40
C ALA A 784 6.02 32.60 14.00
N LEU A 785 6.82 31.53 14.12
CA LEU A 785 6.40 30.26 14.71
C LEU A 785 6.09 30.39 16.21
N TYR A 786 6.88 31.18 16.94
CA TYR A 786 6.61 31.47 18.35
C TYR A 786 5.27 32.22 18.54
N ALA A 787 4.97 33.18 17.66
CA ALA A 787 3.69 33.88 17.67
C ALA A 787 2.51 32.93 17.41
N VAL A 788 2.65 31.99 16.46
CA VAL A 788 1.63 30.96 16.21
C VAL A 788 1.48 29.99 17.38
N ARG A 789 2.59 29.58 18.03
CA ARG A 789 2.53 28.77 19.26
C ARG A 789 1.75 29.46 20.37
N LYS A 790 1.90 30.78 20.53
CA LYS A 790 1.29 31.54 21.63
C LYS A 790 -0.16 31.95 21.37
N TRP A 791 -0.52 32.27 20.13
CA TRP A 791 -1.84 32.84 19.79
C TRP A 791 -2.55 32.17 18.61
N GLY A 792 -1.84 31.38 17.79
CA GLY A 792 -2.32 30.89 16.50
C GLY A 792 -2.74 29.41 16.45
N LEU A 793 -2.55 28.64 17.52
CA LEU A 793 -2.92 27.21 17.55
C LEU A 793 -4.43 26.94 17.32
N HIS A 794 -5.27 27.95 17.57
CA HIS A 794 -6.72 27.88 17.36
C HIS A 794 -7.18 28.58 16.08
N TRP A 795 -6.28 29.07 15.23
CA TRP A 795 -6.68 29.69 13.97
C TRP A 795 -7.15 28.65 12.97
N SER A 796 -8.20 28.99 12.21
CA SER A 796 -8.73 28.10 11.18
C SER A 796 -7.68 27.85 10.09
N TRP A 797 -7.30 26.60 9.91
CA TRP A 797 -6.20 26.20 9.04
C TRP A 797 -6.39 26.64 7.58
N ARG A 798 -7.62 26.58 7.05
CA ARG A 798 -7.94 27.03 5.68
C ARG A 798 -7.61 28.49 5.44
N TRP A 799 -8.09 29.39 6.30
CA TRP A 799 -7.90 30.83 6.12
C TRP A 799 -6.44 31.24 6.29
N VAL A 800 -5.71 30.59 7.20
CA VAL A 800 -4.29 30.89 7.38
C VAL A 800 -3.51 30.53 6.11
N VAL A 801 -3.73 29.34 5.52
CA VAL A 801 -3.03 28.93 4.29
C VAL A 801 -3.40 29.84 3.10
N ILE A 802 -4.67 30.23 2.94
CA ILE A 802 -5.11 31.14 1.87
C ILE A 802 -4.42 32.51 2.01
N VAL A 803 -4.47 33.10 3.22
CA VAL A 803 -3.90 34.43 3.48
C VAL A 803 -2.37 34.40 3.31
N CYS A 804 -1.70 33.36 3.80
CA CYS A 804 -0.26 33.19 3.63
C CYS A 804 0.12 33.09 2.14
N GLN A 805 -0.59 32.30 1.35
CA GLN A 805 -0.28 32.11 -0.08
C GLN A 805 -0.48 33.40 -0.91
N VAL A 806 -1.57 34.13 -0.66
CA VAL A 806 -1.80 35.43 -1.33
C VAL A 806 -0.75 36.46 -0.91
N LEU A 807 -0.35 36.49 0.36
CA LEU A 807 0.70 37.39 0.84
C LEU A 807 2.06 37.07 0.22
N VAL A 808 2.45 35.80 0.08
CA VAL A 808 3.72 35.40 -0.57
C VAL A 808 3.79 35.92 -2.01
N VAL A 809 2.74 35.69 -2.81
CA VAL A 809 2.70 36.14 -4.21
C VAL A 809 2.69 37.67 -4.29
N PHE A 810 1.95 38.35 -3.42
CA PHE A 810 1.88 39.81 -3.41
C PHE A 810 3.20 40.47 -3.03
N ILE A 811 3.87 39.94 -1.99
CA ILE A 811 5.17 40.41 -1.51
C ILE A 811 6.25 40.17 -2.57
N ASP A 812 6.16 39.06 -3.33
CA ASP A 812 7.14 38.69 -4.35
C ASP A 812 6.97 39.44 -5.69
N CYS A 813 5.73 39.65 -6.11
CA CYS A 813 5.38 40.27 -7.39
C CYS A 813 5.93 41.70 -7.52
N PHE A 814 5.72 42.54 -6.51
CA PHE A 814 6.01 43.98 -6.62
C PHE A 814 7.51 44.27 -6.81
N PRO A 815 8.43 43.74 -6.00
CA PRO A 815 9.86 44.02 -6.17
C PRO A 815 10.45 43.31 -7.39
N THR A 816 9.95 42.12 -7.73
CA THR A 816 10.41 41.30 -8.86
C THR A 816 10.14 41.98 -10.21
N PHE A 817 8.94 42.54 -10.42
CA PHE A 817 8.67 43.28 -11.67
C PHE A 817 9.43 44.61 -11.76
N LEU A 818 9.70 45.28 -10.64
CA LEU A 818 10.55 46.47 -10.60
C LEU A 818 12.02 46.16 -10.95
N THR A 819 12.51 44.96 -10.62
CA THR A 819 13.84 44.49 -11.02
C THR A 819 13.89 44.04 -12.47
N ILE A 820 12.86 43.35 -12.98
CA ILE A 820 12.78 42.91 -14.39
C ILE A 820 12.81 44.11 -15.34
N TRP A 821 12.02 45.16 -15.05
CA TRP A 821 11.89 46.35 -15.89
C TRP A 821 12.94 47.44 -15.63
N ASP A 822 13.94 47.16 -14.80
CA ASP A 822 15.08 48.05 -14.54
C ASP A 822 14.68 49.41 -13.92
N VAL A 823 13.62 49.42 -13.12
CA VAL A 823 13.16 50.61 -12.39
C VAL A 823 13.99 50.80 -11.12
N TYR A 824 14.29 49.71 -10.41
CA TYR A 824 15.14 49.69 -9.22
C TYR A 824 15.76 48.31 -9.01
N ARG A 825 17.10 48.21 -9.11
CA ARG A 825 17.88 46.96 -8.95
C ARG A 825 18.90 47.14 -7.83
N SER A 826 18.67 46.51 -6.69
CA SER A 826 19.58 46.55 -5.54
C SER A 826 19.60 45.18 -4.85
N GLN A 827 20.79 44.75 -4.43
CA GLN A 827 21.03 43.48 -3.75
C GLN A 827 20.11 43.30 -2.53
N TRP A 828 20.03 44.31 -1.65
CA TRP A 828 19.17 44.25 -0.46
C TRP A 828 17.69 44.43 -0.76
N PHE A 829 17.35 45.05 -1.89
CA PHE A 829 15.97 45.15 -2.35
C PHE A 829 15.45 43.80 -2.84
N TRP A 830 16.26 43.05 -3.59
CA TRP A 830 15.96 41.68 -4.01
C TRP A 830 15.95 40.69 -2.83
N LEU A 831 16.93 40.80 -1.92
CA LEU A 831 17.02 39.95 -0.72
C LEU A 831 15.96 40.26 0.34
N GLY A 832 15.35 41.44 0.33
CA GLY A 832 14.24 41.81 1.21
C GLY A 832 12.96 41.01 0.94
N VAL A 833 12.81 40.48 -0.27
CA VAL A 833 11.61 39.74 -0.70
C VAL A 833 11.50 38.37 -0.04
N PRO A 834 12.52 37.49 -0.09
CA PRO A 834 12.51 36.24 0.66
C PRO A 834 12.29 36.44 2.17
N LEU A 835 12.89 37.49 2.74
CA LEU A 835 12.80 37.81 4.16
C LEU A 835 11.36 38.08 4.63
N LEU A 836 10.59 38.83 3.84
CA LEU A 836 9.19 39.14 4.15
C LEU A 836 8.27 37.95 3.83
N ALA A 837 8.57 37.18 2.79
CA ALA A 837 7.83 35.98 2.41
C ALA A 837 8.08 34.79 3.37
N GLU A 838 9.14 34.83 4.18
CA GLU A 838 9.48 33.79 5.16
C GLU A 838 8.40 33.61 6.24
N VAL A 839 7.80 34.71 6.71
CA VAL A 839 6.75 34.70 7.74
C VAL A 839 5.55 33.85 7.29
N PRO A 840 4.87 34.18 6.17
CA PRO A 840 3.74 33.37 5.71
C PRO A 840 4.14 31.95 5.31
N SER A 841 5.35 31.74 4.75
CA SER A 841 5.83 30.41 4.37
C SER A 841 6.00 29.49 5.59
N SER A 842 6.64 29.99 6.65
CA SER A 842 6.85 29.25 7.91
C SER A 842 5.55 28.88 8.62
N ILE A 843 4.57 29.80 8.61
CA ILE A 843 3.25 29.57 9.21
C ILE A 843 2.48 28.49 8.41
N GLY A 844 2.54 28.53 7.08
CA GLY A 844 1.93 27.52 6.21
C GLY A 844 2.50 26.12 6.43
N GLU A 845 3.82 25.99 6.56
CA GLU A 845 4.47 24.71 6.84
C GLU A 845 4.10 24.12 8.21
N LEU A 846 3.97 24.97 9.24
CA LEU A 846 3.60 24.53 10.59
C LEU A 846 2.18 23.93 10.61
N ILE A 847 1.23 24.57 9.93
CA ILE A 847 -0.16 24.10 9.86
C ILE A 847 -0.25 22.78 9.10
N ALA A 848 0.52 22.63 8.03
CA ALA A 848 0.62 21.37 7.30
C ALA A 848 1.09 20.22 8.21
N LYS A 849 2.04 20.46 9.12
CA LYS A 849 2.53 19.46 10.10
C LYS A 849 1.48 19.14 11.18
N LEU A 850 0.78 20.14 11.71
CA LEU A 850 -0.22 19.96 12.77
C LEU A 850 -1.39 19.06 12.33
N PHE A 851 -1.81 19.18 11.07
CA PHE A 851 -2.85 18.33 10.49
C PHE A 851 -2.48 16.84 10.48
N VAL A 852 -1.21 16.51 10.23
CA VAL A 852 -0.73 15.13 10.13
C VAL A 852 -0.83 14.38 11.45
N ILE A 853 -0.47 15.05 12.54
CA ILE A 853 -0.45 14.49 13.89
C ILE A 853 -1.84 14.00 14.28
N GLU A 854 -2.89 14.75 13.90
CA GLU A 854 -4.27 14.39 14.20
C GLU A 854 -4.80 13.26 13.30
N ILE A 855 -4.20 13.07 12.13
CA ILE A 855 -4.55 11.99 11.20
C ILE A 855 -3.84 10.67 11.51
N ALA A 856 -2.63 10.70 12.06
CA ALA A 856 -1.85 9.49 12.30
C ALA A 856 -2.48 8.58 13.35
N ASP A 857 -2.78 7.33 12.97
CA ASP A 857 -3.28 6.31 13.89
C ASP A 857 -2.11 5.58 14.58
N PRO A 858 -2.28 5.11 15.83
CA PRO A 858 -1.20 4.51 16.62
C PRO A 858 -0.48 3.37 15.87
N GLY A 859 0.85 3.44 15.78
CA GLY A 859 1.68 2.42 15.12
C GLY A 859 2.01 2.67 13.64
N SER A 860 1.41 3.67 12.97
CA SER A 860 1.69 4.05 11.57
C SER A 860 2.34 5.44 11.41
N GLU A 861 2.70 6.01 12.54
CA GLU A 861 3.06 7.40 12.78
C GLU A 861 4.29 7.91 12.01
N ALA A 862 5.38 7.14 12.05
CA ALA A 862 6.62 7.40 11.31
C ALA A 862 6.40 7.36 9.80
N ALA A 863 5.57 6.39 9.37
CA ALA A 863 5.25 6.19 7.98
C ALA A 863 4.39 7.33 7.46
N ILE A 864 3.42 7.83 8.23
CA ILE A 864 2.56 8.95 7.85
C ILE A 864 3.34 10.27 7.82
N MET A 865 4.21 10.55 8.79
CA MET A 865 5.07 11.74 8.76
C MET A 865 6.16 11.65 7.67
N GLY A 866 6.82 10.51 7.54
CA GLY A 866 7.81 10.26 6.50
C GLY A 866 7.22 10.35 5.09
N LEU A 867 6.01 9.82 4.89
CA LEU A 867 5.23 9.93 3.66
C LEU A 867 4.96 11.39 3.30
N ILE A 868 4.49 12.22 4.23
CA ILE A 868 4.14 13.61 3.95
C ILE A 868 5.39 14.46 3.65
N ILE A 869 6.50 14.19 4.33
CA ILE A 869 7.76 14.90 4.08
C ILE A 869 8.40 14.45 2.76
N SER A 870 8.35 13.17 2.41
CA SER A 870 8.84 12.70 1.10
C SER A 870 7.97 13.20 -0.05
N ILE A 871 6.66 13.29 0.16
CA ILE A 871 5.73 13.97 -0.73
C ILE A 871 6.16 15.42 -0.99
N ASN A 872 6.49 16.19 0.05
CA ASN A 872 6.95 17.58 -0.09
C ASN A 872 8.29 17.69 -0.83
N ASN A 873 9.21 16.74 -0.63
CA ASN A 873 10.57 16.78 -1.21
C ASN A 873 10.66 16.25 -2.64
N ILE A 874 9.70 15.42 -3.09
CA ILE A 874 9.61 14.93 -4.48
C ILE A 874 8.90 15.95 -5.40
N GLY A 875 7.99 16.75 -4.84
CA GLY A 875 7.32 17.82 -5.60
C GLY A 875 8.31 18.81 -6.22
N THR A 876 9.39 19.14 -5.51
CA THR A 876 10.42 20.10 -5.96
C THR A 876 11.10 19.70 -7.27
N PRO A 877 11.73 18.51 -7.43
CA PRO A 877 12.36 18.13 -8.69
C PRO A 877 11.36 17.96 -9.85
N PHE A 878 10.13 17.50 -9.57
CA PHE A 878 9.09 17.37 -10.60
C PHE A 878 8.61 18.74 -11.11
N SER A 879 8.33 19.66 -10.17
CA SER A 879 8.08 21.07 -10.44
C SER A 879 9.20 21.69 -11.27
N THR A 880 10.46 21.41 -10.89
CA THR A 880 11.66 21.85 -11.61
C THR A 880 11.71 21.40 -13.05
N VAL A 881 11.32 20.16 -13.35
CA VAL A 881 11.27 19.67 -14.74
C VAL A 881 10.13 20.36 -15.50
N MET A 882 8.95 20.45 -14.90
CA MET A 882 7.76 21.05 -15.53
C MET A 882 8.01 22.51 -15.91
N TYR A 883 8.55 23.30 -14.98
CA TYR A 883 8.79 24.70 -15.25
C TYR A 883 9.99 24.93 -16.14
N LYS A 884 11.05 24.10 -16.08
CA LYS A 884 12.17 24.16 -17.02
C LYS A 884 11.73 23.79 -18.44
N SER A 885 10.76 22.90 -18.58
CA SER A 885 10.18 22.56 -19.88
C SER A 885 9.43 23.75 -20.48
N ILE A 886 8.65 24.46 -19.67
CA ILE A 886 7.93 25.67 -20.11
C ILE A 886 8.92 26.80 -20.40
N ASP A 887 9.91 26.99 -19.52
CA ASP A 887 10.94 28.01 -19.66
C ASP A 887 11.91 27.75 -20.83
N SER A 888 11.98 26.52 -21.34
CA SER A 888 12.76 26.19 -22.54
C SER A 888 12.23 26.85 -23.82
N HIS A 889 10.97 27.30 -23.82
CA HIS A 889 10.37 28.02 -24.93
C HIS A 889 10.68 29.53 -24.93
N PHE A 890 11.34 30.04 -23.89
CA PHE A 890 11.67 31.46 -23.73
C PHE A 890 13.19 31.67 -23.71
N SER A 891 13.66 32.86 -24.09
CA SER A 891 15.09 33.19 -24.17
C SER A 891 15.69 33.57 -22.81
N ILE A 892 15.68 32.64 -21.85
CA ILE A 892 16.05 32.88 -20.43
C ILE A 892 17.41 32.27 -20.03
N THR A 893 18.31 32.09 -21.00
CA THR A 893 19.65 31.54 -20.75
C THR A 893 20.57 32.61 -20.15
N ALA A 894 21.64 32.22 -19.43
CA ALA A 894 22.57 33.19 -18.83
C ALA A 894 23.22 34.11 -19.88
N LYS A 895 23.37 33.63 -21.12
CA LYS A 895 23.84 34.41 -22.27
C LYS A 895 22.82 35.44 -22.77
N ASP A 896 21.53 35.22 -22.53
CA ASP A 896 20.44 36.09 -22.98
C ASP A 896 20.08 37.14 -21.92
N LEU A 897 20.04 36.75 -20.63
CA LEU A 897 19.89 37.70 -19.52
C LEU A 897 21.00 38.75 -19.48
N LYS A 898 22.22 38.41 -19.91
CA LYS A 898 23.36 39.34 -20.04
C LYS A 898 23.19 40.37 -21.17
N LYS A 899 22.36 40.09 -22.17
CA LYS A 899 22.08 41.05 -23.27
C LYS A 899 21.10 42.15 -22.84
N ASP A 900 20.32 41.90 -21.77
CA ASP A 900 19.32 42.80 -21.17
C ASP A 900 18.45 43.57 -22.18
N THR A 901 18.03 42.91 -23.26
CA THR A 901 17.19 43.51 -24.30
C THR A 901 15.72 43.53 -23.89
N HIS A 902 14.93 44.41 -24.51
CA HIS A 902 13.49 44.50 -24.26
C HIS A 902 12.76 43.15 -24.49
N GLU A 903 13.17 42.39 -25.51
CA GLU A 903 12.60 41.06 -25.80
C GLU A 903 12.87 40.06 -24.67
N VAL A 904 14.08 40.05 -24.10
CA VAL A 904 14.44 39.18 -22.97
C VAL A 904 13.67 39.58 -21.70
N ARG A 905 13.48 40.89 -21.45
CA ARG A 905 12.68 41.37 -20.31
C ARG A 905 11.20 40.95 -20.44
N MET A 906 10.66 40.95 -21.66
CA MET A 906 9.30 40.46 -21.94
C MET A 906 9.18 38.94 -21.74
N ASP A 907 10.13 38.16 -22.24
CA ASP A 907 10.18 36.70 -22.05
C ASP A 907 10.24 36.32 -20.56
N VAL A 908 11.05 37.03 -19.77
CA VAL A 908 11.13 36.85 -18.31
C VAL A 908 9.83 37.25 -17.62
N THR A 909 9.16 38.32 -18.08
CA THR A 909 7.87 38.77 -17.55
C THR A 909 6.79 37.70 -17.73
N TYR A 910 6.70 37.10 -18.92
CA TYR A 910 5.74 36.03 -19.19
C TYR A 910 6.00 34.78 -18.36
N ALA A 911 7.28 34.39 -18.18
CA ALA A 911 7.63 33.28 -17.31
C ALA A 911 7.14 33.51 -15.86
N TYR A 912 7.37 34.69 -15.28
CA TYR A 912 6.90 35.01 -13.91
C TYR A 912 5.39 35.08 -13.78
N LEU A 913 4.68 35.62 -14.79
CA LEU A 913 3.21 35.64 -14.78
C LEU A 913 2.62 34.22 -14.80
N ILE A 914 3.22 33.30 -15.57
CA ILE A 914 2.85 31.89 -15.56
C ILE A 914 3.13 31.29 -14.18
N ALA A 915 4.30 31.56 -13.57
CA ALA A 915 4.64 31.12 -12.21
C ALA A 915 3.59 31.52 -11.18
N TYR A 916 3.21 32.79 -11.16
CA TYR A 916 2.26 33.34 -10.20
C TYR A 916 0.85 32.82 -10.42
N ALA A 917 0.44 32.59 -11.66
CA ALA A 917 -0.83 31.96 -11.99
C ALA A 917 -0.94 30.54 -11.39
N PHE A 918 0.12 29.73 -11.53
CA PHE A 918 0.18 28.40 -10.93
C PHE A 918 0.27 28.44 -9.39
N ASN A 919 1.03 29.38 -8.82
CA ASN A 919 1.12 29.58 -7.36
C ASN A 919 -0.24 29.97 -6.75
N LEU A 920 -1.04 30.79 -7.42
CA LEU A 920 -2.39 31.16 -6.96
C LEU A 920 -3.41 30.05 -7.21
N ALA A 921 -3.27 29.28 -8.29
CA ALA A 921 -4.10 28.10 -8.55
C ALA A 921 -3.99 27.04 -7.44
N SER A 922 -2.87 27.00 -6.70
CA SER A 922 -2.70 26.12 -5.53
C SER A 922 -3.76 26.33 -4.43
N ILE A 923 -4.34 27.55 -4.34
CA ILE A 923 -5.34 27.91 -3.33
C ILE A 923 -6.62 27.09 -3.48
N VAL A 924 -6.97 26.67 -4.70
CA VAL A 924 -8.16 25.84 -4.97
C VAL A 924 -8.12 24.53 -4.17
N PHE A 925 -6.93 23.99 -3.94
CA PHE A 925 -6.74 22.74 -3.21
C PHE A 925 -6.82 22.90 -1.68
N VAL A 926 -6.83 24.14 -1.15
CA VAL A 926 -7.02 24.41 0.29
C VAL A 926 -8.44 24.02 0.75
N TYR A 927 -9.39 23.90 -0.18
CA TYR A 927 -10.73 23.37 0.11
C TYR A 927 -10.68 21.97 0.75
N TRP A 928 -9.67 21.15 0.40
CA TRP A 928 -9.47 19.81 0.93
C TRP A 928 -8.81 19.76 2.31
N LEU A 929 -8.21 20.87 2.76
CA LEU A 929 -7.70 20.97 4.11
C LEU A 929 -8.87 21.10 5.09
N PRO A 930 -8.94 20.37 6.21
CA PRO A 930 -9.99 20.58 7.20
C PRO A 930 -9.86 21.94 7.89
N ARG A 931 -10.97 22.44 8.45
CA ARG A 931 -11.03 23.79 9.03
C ARG A 931 -10.21 23.92 10.31
N GLN A 932 -10.13 22.85 11.10
CA GLN A 932 -9.52 22.80 12.44
C GLN A 932 -9.33 21.34 12.89
N LYS A 933 -8.55 21.11 13.96
CA LYS A 933 -8.40 19.82 14.65
C LYS A 933 -9.73 19.13 14.94
N GLU A 934 -10.71 19.84 15.50
CA GLU A 934 -12.03 19.29 15.85
C GLU A 934 -12.78 18.72 14.63
N HIS A 935 -12.71 19.41 13.48
CA HIS A 935 -13.31 18.96 12.23
C HIS A 935 -12.59 17.70 11.68
N VAL A 936 -11.28 17.52 11.93
CA VAL A 936 -10.58 16.26 11.60
C VAL A 936 -11.12 15.10 12.42
N HIS A 937 -11.37 15.33 13.71
CA HIS A 937 -11.89 14.30 14.62
C HIS A 937 -13.35 13.97 14.31
N GLU A 938 -14.16 14.97 13.94
CA GLU A 938 -15.51 14.76 13.42
C GLU A 938 -15.49 13.98 12.11
N LEU A 939 -14.62 14.34 11.17
CA LEU A 939 -14.42 13.60 9.92
C LEU A 939 -13.95 12.16 10.19
N LYS A 940 -13.09 11.91 11.17
CA LYS A 940 -12.71 10.54 11.59
C LYS A 940 -13.90 9.76 12.16
N ARG A 941 -14.77 10.41 12.94
CA ARG A 941 -15.99 9.81 13.49
C ARG A 941 -17.05 9.53 12.42
N THR A 942 -17.11 10.33 11.35
CA THR A 942 -18.11 10.21 10.27
C THR A 942 -17.58 9.51 9.00
N SER A 943 -16.26 9.28 8.87
CA SER A 943 -15.57 8.73 7.69
C SER A 943 -16.01 7.32 7.28
N GLY A 944 -16.76 6.61 8.12
CA GLY A 944 -17.37 5.33 7.75
C GLY A 944 -18.58 5.44 6.81
N LYS A 945 -19.05 6.65 6.44
CA LYS A 945 -20.36 6.85 5.80
C LYS A 945 -20.37 7.42 4.38
N SER A 946 -19.23 7.65 3.72
CA SER A 946 -19.26 8.28 2.38
C SER A 946 -18.09 7.85 1.47
N LYS A 947 -18.22 6.70 0.80
CA LYS A 947 -17.40 6.33 -0.36
C LYS A 947 -17.65 7.23 -1.58
N LEU A 948 -18.84 7.84 -1.66
CA LEU A 948 -19.24 8.73 -2.75
C LEU A 948 -18.34 9.98 -2.85
N MET A 949 -17.99 10.63 -1.74
CA MET A 949 -17.09 11.80 -1.77
C MET A 949 -15.65 11.45 -2.20
N GLY A 950 -15.19 10.24 -1.90
CA GLY A 950 -13.88 9.75 -2.36
C GLY A 950 -13.85 9.46 -3.86
N ILE A 951 -14.94 8.91 -4.40
CA ILE A 951 -15.09 8.58 -5.84
C ILE A 951 -15.41 9.84 -6.66
N LEU A 952 -16.30 10.72 -6.16
CA LEU A 952 -16.64 12.00 -6.77
C LEU A 952 -15.41 12.92 -6.87
N HIS A 953 -14.46 12.83 -5.94
CA HIS A 953 -13.17 13.54 -6.04
C HIS A 953 -12.23 12.99 -7.13
N PHE A 954 -12.26 11.68 -7.39
CA PHE A 954 -11.45 11.07 -8.44
C PHE A 954 -12.04 11.29 -9.84
N VAL A 955 -13.37 11.29 -9.95
CA VAL A 955 -14.11 11.51 -11.21
C VAL A 955 -14.05 12.98 -11.65
N ARG A 956 -14.10 13.93 -10.70
CA ARG A 956 -14.02 15.38 -10.98
C ARG A 956 -12.63 15.84 -11.47
N LEU A 957 -11.58 15.06 -11.27
CA LEU A 957 -10.24 15.28 -11.84
C LEU A 957 -10.10 14.82 -13.31
N ARG A 958 -11.09 14.09 -13.85
CA ARG A 958 -11.02 13.54 -15.22
C ARG A 958 -11.69 14.41 -16.28
N VAL A 959 -12.40 15.46 -15.88
CA VAL A 959 -13.09 16.39 -16.78
C VAL A 959 -12.83 17.82 -16.32
N GLY A 960 -11.71 18.39 -16.79
CA GLY A 960 -11.45 19.83 -16.72
C GLY A 960 -11.81 20.46 -18.06
N GLY A 961 -12.87 21.27 -18.11
CA GLY A 961 -13.16 22.11 -19.26
C GLY A 961 -14.58 22.71 -19.24
N ALA A 962 -14.66 24.01 -18.94
CA ALA A 962 -15.81 24.92 -19.08
C ALA A 962 -17.05 24.57 -18.20
N ASP A 963 -17.67 25.46 -17.42
CA ASP A 963 -17.88 26.90 -17.55
C ASP A 963 -18.37 27.42 -16.18
N GLU A 964 -17.87 28.56 -15.70
CA GLU A 964 -18.37 29.25 -14.51
C GLU A 964 -19.55 30.16 -14.88
N ARG A 965 -20.72 29.95 -14.26
CA ARG A 965 -21.58 31.06 -13.82
C ARG A 965 -21.97 30.85 -12.37
N VAL A 966 -21.32 31.65 -11.54
CA VAL A 966 -21.66 31.93 -10.16
C VAL A 966 -22.95 32.76 -10.17
N ASP A 967 -24.00 32.26 -9.52
CA ASP A 967 -24.99 33.10 -8.86
C ASP A 967 -25.05 32.69 -7.39
N ALA A 968 -24.38 33.51 -6.58
CA ALA A 968 -24.51 33.52 -5.14
C ALA A 968 -25.87 34.13 -4.79
N VAL A 969 -26.78 33.34 -4.20
CA VAL A 969 -27.97 33.85 -3.53
C VAL A 969 -28.04 33.28 -2.11
N ASP A 970 -27.71 34.15 -1.16
CA ASP A 970 -28.15 34.22 0.25
C ASP A 970 -28.95 33.02 0.78
N LEU A 971 -28.26 32.04 1.39
CA LEU A 971 -28.88 30.98 2.19
C LEU A 971 -29.18 31.37 3.64
N ASP A 972 -28.89 32.62 4.05
CA ASP A 972 -29.20 33.12 5.40
C ASP A 972 -30.63 33.63 5.59
N LYS A 973 -31.48 33.61 4.54
CA LYS A 973 -32.90 34.00 4.64
C LYS A 973 -33.90 32.83 4.73
N LEU A 974 -33.46 31.57 4.62
CA LEU A 974 -34.36 30.40 4.67
C LEU A 974 -34.50 29.73 6.04
N SER A 975 -33.69 30.12 7.03
CA SER A 975 -33.80 29.65 8.42
C SER A 975 -34.82 30.43 9.26
N ALA A 976 -35.25 31.61 8.79
CA ALA A 976 -36.21 32.47 9.49
C ALA A 976 -37.68 32.30 9.05
N TYR A 977 -37.96 31.61 7.93
CA TYR A 977 -39.33 31.41 7.45
C TYR A 977 -39.96 30.07 7.87
N ARG A 978 -39.15 29.05 8.22
CA ARG A 978 -39.66 27.70 8.53
C ARG A 978 -40.08 27.47 9.99
N ARG A 979 -40.11 28.53 10.81
CA ARG A 979 -40.55 28.49 12.22
C ARG A 979 -41.94 29.09 12.47
N ARG A 980 -42.68 29.51 11.43
CA ARG A 980 -44.00 30.17 11.57
C ARG A 980 -45.21 29.44 10.96
N GLU A 981 -45.04 28.22 10.43
CA GLU A 981 -46.16 27.36 9.96
C GLU A 981 -46.23 26.04 10.74
N ARG A 982 -46.18 26.11 12.08
CA ARG A 982 -46.58 24.98 12.93
C ARG A 982 -47.42 25.41 14.14
N VAL A 983 -48.27 26.41 13.90
CA VAL A 983 -49.47 26.72 14.69
C VAL A 983 -50.55 26.98 13.66
N LEU A 984 -51.59 26.13 13.65
CA LEU A 984 -52.73 26.05 12.71
C LEU A 984 -52.55 25.12 11.49
N SER A 985 -52.64 23.81 11.75
CA SER A 985 -53.57 22.85 11.12
C SER A 985 -53.26 21.44 11.60
#